data_AF-A0A2A9F1U5-F1
#
_entry.id   AF-A0A2A9F1U5-F1
#
_cell.length_a   1.000
_cell.length_b   1.000
_cell.length_c   1.000
_cell.angle_alpha   90.00
_cell.angle_beta   90.00
_cell.angle_gamma   90.00
#
_symmetry.space_group_name_H-M   'P 1'
#
loop_
_entity.id
_entity.type
_entity.pdbx_description
1 polymer ?
#
loop_
_entity_poly.entity_id
_entity_poly.type
_entity_poly.pdbx_seq_one_letter_code
_entity_poly.pdbx_strand_id
1 'polypeptide(L)'
;MPPRNRAREQRRDKAPPVGEPSDTPVRSRPPVDVVTIDTLETAQDLAHRLLTPGRTWPVVAVSTAADADGPFVDVEALKAEIGDLAEVVLLTTGDPSWAFSHAMPPNTQVYGGASRVYPVDHEWVGLPRRSRLRFAYSGIDGGHVLQDLVHDVLGAALRAGLVGTPEVSPTASLVEGTVRGVVGQRAFVDLDDGRQATVAEELTGAGVPLDQVLARGLRVRGVLDPVSRLLDVAAHLPDSSASRLLVEGAYASGEVVLVRVRSADRDTVVVELAPQLPVTVPREHVTTNDLDSLDGLFEAGEVLLARVIGAGVAVRLDDVDESEDVPVPAVALLPGGPVWLLPPSAAGADEPGPAPTPAASNTLSDAVGDTPAPGPVESPSATPPAGTVQTVVPAVRPAPPQPKPKPGPFRPAPPVPREAAPPSSGPPAATPPQGDLQPPDRIAESGAAPARPTPALLGRGTAHRPQVTAIPPTTDEPVTSDPAPRGKALQDAQLALAAALTRAEAAEQEAVAATRLARQLKADNAHLLAEIQEQDKRVNRLENSLGDFKRKYRNADRRRQQTEHRAPGTDDDGPWFTDPADQFRHEVHTAWVRGVPAAQKVSLPLHDYTLGSAFLDSLALPGVSRRKIVETVVHVVTGRAADINGLQLHPLRTDDGGGSPQVRRDDGATCWRVSLQANTPAARRLHYWRLPDGGCELSRVVVHDDTEP
;
A
#
# COMPACT_ATOMS: atom_id res chain seq x y z
N MET A 1 -15.76 81.65 2.83
CA MET A 1 -14.65 81.87 1.88
C MET A 1 -13.41 81.22 2.49
N PRO A 2 -12.56 80.48 1.76
CA PRO A 2 -12.32 80.50 0.30
C PRO A 2 -13.26 79.57 -0.52
N PRO A 3 -13.08 79.44 -1.86
CA PRO A 3 -13.99 78.69 -2.74
C PRO A 3 -13.65 77.18 -2.88
N ARG A 4 -14.67 76.38 -3.26
CA ARG A 4 -14.50 74.96 -3.62
C ARG A 4 -13.86 74.81 -5.01
N ASN A 5 -12.85 73.95 -5.12
CA ASN A 5 -12.13 73.70 -6.37
C ASN A 5 -12.81 72.55 -7.16
N ARG A 6 -13.37 72.85 -8.34
CA ARG A 6 -14.31 71.97 -9.10
C ARG A 6 -13.70 70.69 -9.69
N ALA A 7 -12.38 70.49 -9.61
CA ALA A 7 -11.69 69.41 -10.31
C ALA A 7 -11.91 67.98 -9.75
N ARG A 8 -12.56 67.82 -8.57
CA ARG A 8 -12.66 66.51 -7.89
C ARG A 8 -13.97 65.74 -8.12
N GLU A 9 -15.02 66.40 -8.61
CA GLU A 9 -16.34 65.76 -8.82
C GLU A 9 -16.41 65.05 -10.19
N GLN A 10 -15.89 65.68 -11.25
CA GLN A 10 -15.94 65.17 -12.64
C GLN A 10 -15.11 63.91 -12.95
N ARG A 11 -14.55 63.23 -11.94
CA ARG A 11 -13.92 61.91 -12.09
C ARG A 11 -14.68 60.77 -11.41
N ARG A 12 -15.88 61.03 -10.87
CA ARG A 12 -16.75 59.99 -10.29
C ARG A 12 -17.80 59.46 -11.28
N ASP A 13 -18.23 60.29 -12.23
CA ASP A 13 -19.38 60.02 -13.10
C ASP A 13 -19.01 59.33 -14.42
N LYS A 14 -18.35 58.16 -14.34
CA LYS A 14 -18.33 57.21 -15.49
C LYS A 14 -18.13 55.73 -15.10
N ALA A 15 -18.80 55.27 -14.06
CA ALA A 15 -19.03 53.85 -13.85
C ALA A 15 -20.26 53.38 -14.67
N PRO A 16 -20.22 52.23 -15.37
CA PRO A 16 -21.43 51.58 -15.90
C PRO A 16 -22.34 51.13 -14.73
N PRO A 17 -23.65 50.89 -14.98
CA PRO A 17 -24.60 50.62 -13.91
C PRO A 17 -24.27 49.33 -13.14
N VAL A 18 -24.52 49.37 -11.83
CA VAL A 18 -24.51 48.19 -10.97
C VAL A 18 -25.67 47.29 -11.39
N GLY A 19 -25.35 46.12 -11.94
CA GLY A 19 -26.32 45.06 -12.15
C GLY A 19 -26.83 44.52 -10.80
N GLU A 20 -28.04 43.98 -10.80
CA GLU A 20 -28.61 43.28 -9.65
C GLU A 20 -27.69 42.13 -9.20
N PRO A 21 -27.62 41.80 -7.90
CA PRO A 21 -26.74 40.75 -7.37
C PRO A 21 -27.25 39.34 -7.69
N SER A 22 -27.36 39.05 -8.98
CA SER A 22 -27.72 37.74 -9.56
C SER A 22 -26.46 36.90 -9.79
N ASP A 23 -25.73 36.64 -8.70
CA ASP A 23 -24.60 35.70 -8.68
C ASP A 23 -24.72 34.79 -7.46
N THR A 24 -25.79 33.99 -7.44
CA THR A 24 -25.74 32.68 -6.76
C THR A 24 -24.64 31.89 -7.48
N PRO A 25 -23.56 31.47 -6.79
CA PRO A 25 -22.42 30.86 -7.46
C PRO A 25 -22.88 29.62 -8.21
N VAL A 26 -22.90 29.71 -9.54
CA VAL A 26 -23.36 28.61 -10.39
C VAL A 26 -22.38 27.45 -10.20
N ARG A 27 -22.78 26.46 -9.40
CA ARG A 27 -22.00 25.23 -9.17
C ARG A 27 -21.57 24.69 -10.53
N SER A 28 -20.28 24.81 -10.81
CA SER A 28 -19.69 24.31 -12.04
C SER A 28 -19.90 22.81 -12.07
N ARG A 29 -20.62 22.33 -13.09
CA ARG A 29 -20.88 20.91 -13.30
C ARG A 29 -19.77 20.32 -14.17
N PRO A 30 -19.42 19.03 -13.99
CA PRO A 30 -18.59 18.33 -14.97
C PRO A 30 -19.28 18.31 -16.35
N PRO A 31 -18.52 18.05 -17.43
CA PRO A 31 -19.07 17.74 -18.74
C PRO A 31 -20.19 16.68 -18.68
N VAL A 32 -21.22 16.86 -19.51
CA VAL A 32 -22.35 15.92 -19.61
C VAL A 32 -21.95 14.67 -20.41
N ASP A 33 -21.21 14.86 -21.49
CA ASP A 33 -20.70 13.82 -22.37
C ASP A 33 -19.29 13.34 -21.91
N VAL A 34 -18.83 12.20 -22.42
CA VAL A 34 -17.46 11.70 -22.22
C VAL A 34 -16.46 12.59 -22.98
N VAL A 35 -15.37 12.99 -22.31
CA VAL A 35 -14.31 13.82 -22.90
C VAL A 35 -13.22 12.94 -23.50
N THR A 36 -13.15 12.84 -24.82
CA THR A 36 -12.04 12.14 -25.51
C THR A 36 -10.76 12.99 -25.50
N ILE A 37 -9.63 12.34 -25.21
CA ILE A 37 -8.28 12.92 -25.18
C ILE A 37 -7.40 12.12 -26.14
N ASP A 38 -7.32 12.61 -27.37
CA ASP A 38 -6.67 11.99 -28.52
C ASP A 38 -5.47 12.78 -29.07
N THR A 39 -5.11 13.91 -28.46
CA THR A 39 -3.93 14.71 -28.83
C THR A 39 -2.93 14.89 -27.69
N LEU A 40 -1.66 15.14 -28.06
CA LEU A 40 -0.57 15.41 -27.13
C LEU A 40 -0.85 16.63 -26.22
N GLU A 41 -1.43 17.69 -26.79
CA GLU A 41 -1.76 18.94 -26.11
C GLU A 41 -2.89 18.73 -25.09
N THR A 42 -4.00 18.11 -25.50
CA THR A 42 -5.12 17.80 -24.59
C THR A 42 -4.73 16.86 -23.45
N ALA A 43 -3.78 15.95 -23.69
CA ALA A 43 -3.23 15.06 -22.66
C ALA A 43 -2.34 15.82 -21.64
N GLN A 44 -1.56 16.81 -22.09
CA GLN A 44 -0.77 17.67 -21.20
C GLN A 44 -1.67 18.61 -20.39
N ASP A 45 -2.70 19.19 -21.02
CA ASP A 45 -3.73 20.00 -20.33
C ASP A 45 -4.50 19.18 -19.29
N LEU A 46 -4.83 17.91 -19.59
CA LEU A 46 -5.46 17.00 -18.61
C LEU A 46 -4.56 16.82 -17.38
N ALA A 47 -3.28 16.47 -17.57
CA ALA A 47 -2.34 16.30 -16.46
C ALA A 47 -2.18 17.61 -15.67
N HIS A 48 -2.06 18.76 -16.35
CA HIS A 48 -1.96 20.05 -15.70
C HIS A 48 -3.22 20.41 -14.88
N ARG A 49 -4.43 20.15 -15.41
CA ARG A 49 -5.69 20.32 -14.66
C ARG A 49 -5.75 19.42 -13.43
N LEU A 50 -5.37 18.14 -13.54
CA LEU A 50 -5.41 17.20 -12.43
C LEU A 50 -4.49 17.62 -11.28
N LEU A 51 -3.30 18.12 -11.61
CA LEU A 51 -2.26 18.57 -10.66
C LEU A 51 -2.44 20.02 -10.18
N THR A 52 -3.48 20.72 -10.65
CA THR A 52 -3.80 22.09 -10.21
C THR A 52 -4.89 22.06 -9.11
N PRO A 53 -4.60 22.57 -7.90
CA PRO A 53 -5.59 22.70 -6.84
C PRO A 53 -6.77 23.60 -7.23
N GLY A 54 -7.97 23.30 -6.70
CA GLY A 54 -9.18 24.08 -6.92
C GLY A 54 -10.16 23.49 -7.96
N ARG A 55 -9.91 22.29 -8.48
CA ARG A 55 -10.93 21.47 -9.16
C ARG A 55 -12.17 21.29 -8.27
N THR A 56 -13.36 21.28 -8.88
CA THR A 56 -14.64 21.13 -8.18
C THR A 56 -15.27 19.74 -8.31
N TRP A 57 -14.70 18.82 -9.09
CA TRP A 57 -15.18 17.44 -9.23
C TRP A 57 -14.05 16.39 -9.37
N PRO A 58 -14.28 15.13 -8.94
CA PRO A 58 -13.44 14.00 -9.32
C PRO A 58 -13.40 13.81 -10.83
N VAL A 59 -12.28 13.32 -11.35
CA VAL A 59 -12.12 12.99 -12.77
C VAL A 59 -11.82 11.50 -12.89
N VAL A 60 -12.57 10.78 -13.71
CA VAL A 60 -12.28 9.40 -14.08
C VAL A 60 -11.52 9.42 -15.40
N ALA A 61 -10.32 8.85 -15.43
CA ALA A 61 -9.62 8.56 -16.67
C ALA A 61 -9.73 7.06 -16.96
N VAL A 62 -10.24 6.73 -18.15
CA VAL A 62 -10.29 5.37 -18.72
C VAL A 62 -9.45 5.41 -20.00
N SER A 63 -8.56 4.45 -20.21
CA SER A 63 -7.75 4.37 -21.44
C SER A 63 -8.20 3.26 -22.37
N THR A 64 -8.02 3.46 -23.68
CA THR A 64 -8.19 2.37 -24.66
C THR A 64 -7.08 1.32 -24.50
N ALA A 65 -7.34 0.06 -24.86
CA ALA A 65 -6.29 -0.96 -24.87
C ALA A 65 -5.46 -0.89 -26.16
N ALA A 66 -4.17 -1.25 -26.12
CA ALA A 66 -3.25 -1.14 -27.27
C ALA A 66 -3.56 -2.11 -28.43
N ASP A 67 -4.52 -3.02 -28.24
CA ASP A 67 -4.94 -4.09 -29.16
C ASP A 67 -6.48 -4.14 -29.32
N ALA A 68 -7.20 -3.07 -28.98
CA ALA A 68 -8.66 -2.98 -29.12
C ALA A 68 -9.10 -1.63 -29.71
N ASP A 69 -10.21 -1.64 -30.45
CA ASP A 69 -10.80 -0.44 -31.08
C ASP A 69 -11.46 0.54 -30.07
N GLY A 70 -11.34 0.29 -28.76
CA GLY A 70 -11.94 1.07 -27.69
C GLY A 70 -11.48 0.67 -26.29
N PRO A 71 -12.08 1.24 -25.23
CA PRO A 71 -11.86 0.80 -23.85
C PRO A 71 -12.60 -0.51 -23.57
N PHE A 72 -12.08 -1.35 -22.67
CA PHE A 72 -12.81 -2.53 -22.18
C PHE A 72 -13.90 -2.19 -21.16
N VAL A 73 -13.82 -1.01 -20.54
CA VAL A 73 -14.85 -0.43 -19.67
C VAL A 73 -15.80 0.39 -20.53
N ASP A 74 -17.11 0.17 -20.41
CA ASP A 74 -18.13 1.00 -21.07
C ASP A 74 -18.17 2.39 -20.43
N VAL A 75 -17.57 3.38 -21.10
CA VAL A 75 -17.46 4.76 -20.62
C VAL A 75 -18.79 5.51 -20.66
N GLU A 76 -19.73 5.12 -21.54
CA GLU A 76 -21.05 5.74 -21.63
C GLU A 76 -21.97 5.22 -20.54
N ALA A 77 -21.96 3.91 -20.28
CA ALA A 77 -22.64 3.33 -19.12
C ALA A 77 -22.07 3.87 -17.80
N LEU A 78 -20.74 3.99 -17.68
CA LEU A 78 -20.08 4.62 -16.53
C LEU A 78 -20.52 6.07 -16.34
N LYS A 79 -20.56 6.87 -17.42
CA LYS A 79 -21.01 8.27 -17.35
C LYS A 79 -22.49 8.37 -16.99
N ALA A 80 -23.35 7.49 -17.50
CA ALA A 80 -24.76 7.41 -17.15
C ALA A 80 -24.99 7.00 -15.68
N GLU A 81 -24.15 6.14 -15.10
CA GLU A 81 -24.26 5.71 -13.70
C GLU A 81 -23.78 6.77 -12.70
N ILE A 82 -22.73 7.54 -13.02
CA ILE A 82 -22.19 8.58 -12.11
C ILE A 82 -22.78 9.99 -12.34
N GLY A 83 -23.38 10.26 -13.50
CA GLY A 83 -24.07 11.51 -13.82
C GLY A 83 -23.21 12.77 -13.59
N ASP A 84 -23.76 13.72 -12.83
CA ASP A 84 -23.14 15.03 -12.53
C ASP A 84 -22.06 14.97 -11.43
N LEU A 85 -21.73 13.78 -10.89
CA LEU A 85 -20.76 13.66 -9.78
C LEU A 85 -19.30 13.73 -10.22
N ALA A 86 -19.00 13.41 -11.49
CA ALA A 86 -17.64 13.40 -12.01
C ALA A 86 -17.57 13.61 -13.54
N GLU A 87 -16.38 14.03 -13.99
CA GLU A 87 -15.99 14.08 -15.40
C GLU A 87 -15.42 12.72 -15.82
N VAL A 88 -15.92 12.14 -16.92
CA VAL A 88 -15.36 10.91 -17.51
C VAL A 88 -14.51 11.29 -18.72
N VAL A 89 -13.29 10.78 -18.75
CA VAL A 89 -12.26 11.10 -19.75
C VAL A 89 -11.77 9.82 -20.41
N LEU A 90 -11.89 9.74 -21.73
CA LEU A 90 -11.39 8.63 -22.55
C LEU A 90 -10.02 9.01 -23.13
N LEU A 91 -8.96 8.42 -22.57
CA LEU A 91 -7.56 8.66 -22.97
C LEU A 91 -7.12 7.66 -24.04
N THR A 92 -6.84 8.14 -25.25
CA THR A 92 -6.38 7.29 -26.35
C THR A 92 -4.96 6.78 -26.09
N THR A 93 -4.80 5.46 -26.06
CA THR A 93 -3.48 4.82 -25.94
C THR A 93 -2.64 5.05 -27.19
N GLY A 94 -1.36 5.38 -26.98
CA GLY A 94 -0.47 6.01 -27.97
C GLY A 94 0.11 7.32 -27.43
N ASP A 95 0.52 8.22 -28.33
CA ASP A 95 1.15 9.51 -27.99
C ASP A 95 0.41 10.34 -26.91
N PRO A 96 -0.94 10.42 -26.87
CA PRO A 96 -1.66 11.13 -25.80
C PRO A 96 -1.42 10.47 -24.43
N SER A 97 -1.60 9.15 -24.33
CA SER A 97 -1.35 8.41 -23.08
C SER A 97 0.11 8.50 -22.61
N TRP A 98 1.08 8.59 -23.52
CA TRP A 98 2.49 8.83 -23.18
C TRP A 98 2.73 10.27 -22.72
N ALA A 99 2.16 11.27 -23.38
CA ALA A 99 2.27 12.68 -22.99
C ALA A 99 1.68 12.93 -21.60
N PHE A 100 0.50 12.37 -21.33
CA PHE A 100 -0.12 12.33 -20.01
C PHE A 100 0.82 11.66 -18.98
N SER A 101 1.36 10.49 -19.33
CA SER A 101 2.20 9.71 -18.41
C SER A 101 3.51 10.41 -18.02
N HIS A 102 4.13 11.16 -18.94
CA HIS A 102 5.32 11.98 -18.68
C HIS A 102 5.04 13.24 -17.85
N ALA A 103 3.83 13.80 -17.95
CA ALA A 103 3.41 14.98 -17.18
C ALA A 103 2.93 14.64 -15.75
N MET A 104 2.63 13.37 -15.47
CA MET A 104 2.07 12.91 -14.20
C MET A 104 3.14 12.36 -13.23
N PRO A 105 3.00 12.57 -11.90
CA PRO A 105 3.88 12.01 -10.86
C PRO A 105 4.00 10.47 -10.93
N PRO A 106 5.13 9.87 -10.51
CA PRO A 106 5.30 8.42 -10.52
C PRO A 106 4.17 7.66 -9.81
N ASN A 107 3.72 6.57 -10.43
CA ASN A 107 2.61 5.71 -9.99
C ASN A 107 1.22 6.38 -9.98
N THR A 108 1.04 7.54 -10.62
CA THR A 108 -0.27 8.22 -10.76
C THR A 108 -0.84 8.19 -12.19
N GLN A 109 -0.15 7.54 -13.13
CA GLN A 109 -0.48 7.43 -14.56
C GLN A 109 -1.71 6.55 -14.85
N VAL A 110 -2.19 6.62 -16.10
CA VAL A 110 -3.21 5.76 -16.73
C VAL A 110 -2.82 5.53 -18.19
N TYR A 111 -2.84 4.28 -18.65
CA TYR A 111 -2.49 3.87 -20.02
C TYR A 111 -2.96 2.43 -20.33
N GLY A 112 -3.10 2.08 -21.61
CA GLY A 112 -3.13 0.69 -22.08
C GLY A 112 -4.30 -0.18 -21.60
N GLY A 113 -5.49 0.38 -21.37
CA GLY A 113 -6.65 -0.33 -20.82
C GLY A 113 -6.80 -0.18 -19.30
N ALA A 114 -5.89 0.54 -18.64
CA ALA A 114 -6.07 0.96 -17.27
C ALA A 114 -7.14 2.04 -17.14
N SER A 115 -7.74 2.10 -15.95
CA SER A 115 -8.67 3.13 -15.49
C SER A 115 -8.31 3.59 -14.08
N ARG A 116 -8.70 4.82 -13.71
CA ARG A 116 -8.39 5.42 -12.41
C ARG A 116 -9.33 6.60 -12.11
N VAL A 117 -9.68 6.79 -10.85
CA VAL A 117 -10.34 8.01 -10.35
C VAL A 117 -9.32 8.93 -9.69
N TYR A 118 -9.35 10.21 -10.04
CA TYR A 118 -8.59 11.29 -9.41
C TYR A 118 -9.51 12.13 -8.50
N PRO A 119 -9.37 12.03 -7.16
CA PRO A 119 -10.11 12.87 -6.21
C PRO A 119 -9.92 14.38 -6.43
N VAL A 120 -10.75 15.18 -5.76
CA VAL A 120 -10.64 16.65 -5.72
C VAL A 120 -9.47 17.09 -4.83
N ASP A 121 -9.21 16.36 -3.75
CA ASP A 121 -7.98 16.49 -2.97
C ASP A 121 -6.74 16.17 -3.83
N HIS A 122 -5.55 16.50 -3.31
CA HIS A 122 -4.27 16.22 -3.95
C HIS A 122 -3.44 15.18 -3.18
N GLU A 123 -4.03 14.49 -2.19
CA GLU A 123 -3.29 13.52 -1.37
C GLU A 123 -2.80 12.32 -2.20
N TRP A 124 -3.54 11.97 -3.25
CA TRP A 124 -3.17 10.92 -4.20
C TRP A 124 -1.84 11.17 -4.94
N VAL A 125 -1.35 12.41 -4.98
CA VAL A 125 -0.04 12.77 -5.55
C VAL A 125 1.11 12.20 -4.70
N GLY A 126 0.97 12.23 -3.37
CA GLY A 126 1.94 11.65 -2.43
C GLY A 126 1.60 10.21 -2.02
N LEU A 127 0.32 9.83 -2.10
CA LEU A 127 -0.20 8.52 -1.71
C LEU A 127 -0.98 7.87 -2.86
N PRO A 128 -0.29 7.29 -3.88
CA PRO A 128 -0.95 6.69 -5.05
C PRO A 128 -2.06 5.69 -4.73
N ARG A 129 -1.98 4.97 -3.59
CA ARG A 129 -3.03 4.05 -3.11
C ARG A 129 -4.41 4.72 -2.88
N ARG A 130 -4.51 6.06 -2.77
CA ARG A 130 -5.79 6.82 -2.68
C ARG A 130 -6.51 7.01 -4.02
N SER A 131 -5.84 6.67 -5.12
CA SER A 131 -6.34 6.75 -6.49
C SER A 131 -5.97 5.42 -7.15
N ARG A 132 -6.84 4.41 -7.08
CA ARG A 132 -6.46 3.04 -7.47
C ARG A 132 -6.33 2.93 -8.98
N LEU A 133 -5.25 2.27 -9.43
CA LEU A 133 -5.09 1.87 -10.82
C LEU A 133 -5.82 0.54 -11.02
N ARG A 134 -6.74 0.48 -11.98
CA ARG A 134 -7.58 -0.70 -12.23
C ARG A 134 -7.47 -1.08 -13.70
N PHE A 135 -6.97 -2.28 -13.99
CA PHE A 135 -6.88 -2.80 -15.35
C PHE A 135 -8.09 -3.65 -15.69
N ALA A 136 -8.73 -3.36 -16.83
CA ALA A 136 -9.61 -4.31 -17.50
C ALA A 136 -8.82 -4.99 -18.62
N TYR A 137 -8.86 -6.32 -18.70
CA TYR A 137 -8.16 -7.11 -19.73
C TYR A 137 -9.13 -7.73 -20.76
N SER A 138 -10.43 -7.68 -20.47
CA SER A 138 -11.51 -8.12 -21.35
C SER A 138 -12.78 -7.32 -21.04
N GLY A 139 -13.79 -7.40 -21.93
CA GLY A 139 -15.11 -6.82 -21.66
C GLY A 139 -15.88 -7.48 -20.50
N ILE A 140 -15.47 -8.67 -20.04
CA ILE A 140 -16.03 -9.30 -18.83
C ILE A 140 -15.44 -8.62 -17.59
N ASP A 141 -14.12 -8.42 -17.56
CA ASP A 141 -13.45 -7.68 -16.48
C ASP A 141 -13.89 -6.21 -16.43
N GLY A 142 -14.14 -5.62 -17.59
CA GLY A 142 -14.63 -4.25 -17.75
C GLY A 142 -15.92 -3.96 -16.98
N GLY A 143 -16.83 -4.94 -16.84
CA GLY A 143 -18.04 -4.80 -16.04
C GLY A 143 -17.77 -4.72 -14.53
N HIS A 144 -16.79 -5.47 -14.01
CA HIS A 144 -16.35 -5.36 -12.62
C HIS A 144 -15.59 -4.05 -12.39
N VAL A 145 -14.67 -3.70 -13.30
CA VAL A 145 -13.90 -2.45 -13.22
C VAL A 145 -14.81 -1.22 -13.30
N LEU A 146 -15.90 -1.26 -14.07
CA LEU A 146 -16.92 -0.19 -14.09
C LEU A 146 -17.53 0.04 -12.70
N GLN A 147 -18.03 -1.01 -12.05
CA GLN A 147 -18.63 -0.91 -10.71
C GLN A 147 -17.63 -0.44 -9.64
N ASP A 148 -16.38 -0.89 -9.75
CA ASP A 148 -15.25 -0.43 -8.96
C ASP A 148 -14.95 1.06 -9.13
N LEU A 149 -15.01 1.58 -10.38
CA LEU A 149 -14.82 3.01 -10.67
C LEU A 149 -15.99 3.86 -10.16
N VAL A 150 -17.23 3.36 -10.22
CA VAL A 150 -18.40 4.04 -9.65
C VAL A 150 -18.25 4.19 -8.13
N HIS A 151 -17.79 3.14 -7.43
CA HIS A 151 -17.47 3.22 -6.00
C HIS A 151 -16.33 4.21 -5.72
N ASP A 152 -15.23 4.16 -6.47
CA ASP A 152 -14.11 5.11 -6.31
C ASP A 152 -14.56 6.57 -6.55
N VAL A 153 -15.47 6.81 -7.50
CA VAL A 153 -16.09 8.13 -7.76
C VAL A 153 -16.95 8.58 -6.59
N LEU A 154 -17.87 7.74 -6.11
CA LEU A 154 -18.76 8.09 -5.00
C LEU A 154 -17.97 8.39 -3.74
N GLY A 155 -16.96 7.59 -3.41
CA GLY A 155 -16.04 7.85 -2.30
C GLY A 155 -15.24 9.15 -2.48
N ALA A 156 -14.83 9.49 -3.70
CA ALA A 156 -14.15 10.77 -3.99
C ALA A 156 -15.10 11.98 -3.93
N ALA A 157 -16.34 11.83 -4.39
CA ALA A 157 -17.37 12.87 -4.36
C ALA A 157 -17.85 13.17 -2.93
N LEU A 158 -17.94 12.15 -2.07
CA LEU A 158 -18.18 12.29 -0.63
C LEU A 158 -17.05 13.08 0.06
N ARG A 159 -15.79 12.72 -0.17
CA ARG A 159 -14.64 13.48 0.38
C ARG A 159 -14.58 14.93 -0.11
N ALA A 160 -15.09 15.20 -1.31
CA ALA A 160 -15.21 16.54 -1.88
C ALA A 160 -16.45 17.32 -1.39
N GLY A 161 -17.35 16.71 -0.61
CA GLY A 161 -18.63 17.32 -0.22
C GLY A 161 -19.60 17.52 -1.39
N LEU A 162 -19.45 16.78 -2.49
CA LEU A 162 -20.38 16.84 -3.63
C LEU A 162 -21.61 15.96 -3.40
N VAL A 163 -21.42 14.89 -2.64
CA VAL A 163 -22.49 14.12 -2.01
C VAL A 163 -22.43 14.40 -0.50
N GLY A 164 -23.59 14.49 0.16
CA GLY A 164 -23.68 14.69 1.61
C GLY A 164 -23.64 16.14 2.10
N THR A 165 -23.30 17.17 1.31
CA THR A 165 -23.49 18.56 1.77
C THR A 165 -24.98 18.94 1.79
N PRO A 166 -25.52 19.48 2.89
CA PRO A 166 -26.91 19.90 2.99
C PRO A 166 -27.16 21.29 2.36
N GLU A 167 -26.66 21.54 1.14
CA GLU A 167 -27.47 22.35 0.23
C GLU A 167 -28.65 21.46 -0.17
N VAL A 168 -29.76 21.67 0.52
CA VAL A 168 -30.99 20.92 0.34
C VAL A 168 -31.48 21.11 -1.10
N SER A 169 -31.18 20.13 -1.96
CA SER A 169 -32.06 19.80 -3.08
C SER A 169 -33.47 19.71 -2.50
N PRO A 170 -34.45 20.53 -2.92
CA PRO A 170 -35.78 20.59 -2.29
C PRO A 170 -36.61 19.29 -2.48
N THR A 171 -36.01 18.30 -3.14
CA THR A 171 -36.53 16.96 -3.43
C THR A 171 -35.81 15.85 -2.64
N ALA A 172 -34.74 16.18 -1.88
CA ALA A 172 -34.01 15.21 -1.05
C ALA A 172 -34.88 14.80 0.13
N SER A 173 -35.32 13.54 0.14
CA SER A 173 -36.31 13.04 1.10
C SER A 173 -35.66 12.16 2.15
N LEU A 174 -35.89 12.48 3.42
CA LEU A 174 -35.55 11.60 4.54
C LEU A 174 -36.57 10.47 4.57
N VAL A 175 -36.14 9.26 4.22
CA VAL A 175 -37.00 8.06 4.08
C VAL A 175 -36.57 6.97 5.05
N GLU A 176 -37.46 6.01 5.26
CA GLU A 176 -37.14 4.74 5.90
C GLU A 176 -37.46 3.57 4.98
N GLY A 177 -36.79 2.45 5.24
CA GLY A 177 -37.01 1.20 4.54
C GLY A 177 -36.38 0.01 5.24
N THR A 178 -36.46 -1.14 4.58
CA THR A 178 -36.00 -2.42 5.09
C THR A 178 -34.96 -3.02 4.13
N VAL A 179 -33.80 -3.41 4.65
CA VAL A 179 -32.72 -3.99 3.85
C VAL A 179 -33.16 -5.33 3.29
N ARG A 180 -33.29 -5.42 1.95
CA ARG A 180 -33.66 -6.64 1.22
C ARG A 180 -32.50 -7.62 1.14
N GLY A 181 -31.27 -7.12 1.08
CA GLY A 181 -30.02 -7.89 1.09
C GLY A 181 -28.80 -7.03 0.79
N VAL A 182 -27.61 -7.54 1.14
CA VAL A 182 -26.30 -6.94 0.87
C VAL A 182 -25.57 -7.83 -0.15
N VAL A 183 -24.91 -7.22 -1.13
CA VAL A 183 -24.14 -7.91 -2.18
C VAL A 183 -22.86 -7.11 -2.44
N GLY A 184 -21.75 -7.55 -1.86
CA GLY A 184 -20.51 -6.77 -1.84
C GLY A 184 -20.72 -5.39 -1.17
N GLN A 185 -20.16 -4.36 -1.78
CA GLN A 185 -20.17 -2.97 -1.27
C GLN A 185 -21.52 -2.23 -1.49
N ARG A 186 -22.61 -2.95 -1.80
CA ARG A 186 -23.96 -2.39 -2.05
C ARG A 186 -25.03 -3.15 -1.24
N ALA A 187 -26.00 -2.42 -0.69
CA ALA A 187 -27.17 -2.99 -0.04
C ALA A 187 -28.46 -2.43 -0.65
N PHE A 188 -29.39 -3.33 -0.97
CA PHE A 188 -30.68 -2.97 -1.55
C PHE A 188 -31.72 -2.78 -0.46
N VAL A 189 -32.48 -1.70 -0.52
CA VAL A 189 -33.49 -1.33 0.47
C VAL A 189 -34.85 -1.19 -0.22
N ASP A 190 -35.83 -1.95 0.25
CA ASP A 190 -37.24 -1.73 -0.08
C ASP A 190 -37.76 -0.62 0.85
N LEU A 191 -38.15 0.54 0.30
CA LEU A 191 -38.64 1.70 1.06
C LEU A 191 -40.12 1.54 1.43
N ASP A 192 -40.55 2.21 2.50
CA ASP A 192 -41.94 2.11 3.00
C ASP A 192 -42.99 2.69 2.03
N ASP A 193 -42.57 3.53 1.08
CA ASP A 193 -43.40 4.04 -0.01
C ASP A 193 -43.47 3.11 -1.24
N GLY A 194 -42.86 1.93 -1.15
CA GLY A 194 -42.83 0.92 -2.22
C GLY A 194 -41.76 1.17 -3.29
N ARG A 195 -40.93 2.21 -3.18
CA ARG A 195 -39.76 2.40 -4.05
C ARG A 195 -38.59 1.52 -3.59
N GLN A 196 -37.57 1.42 -4.42
CA GLN A 196 -36.28 0.79 -4.09
C GLN A 196 -35.15 1.80 -4.14
N ALA A 197 -34.23 1.68 -3.19
CA ALA A 197 -33.02 2.48 -3.06
C ALA A 197 -31.80 1.59 -2.79
N THR A 198 -30.62 2.14 -3.02
CA THR A 198 -29.33 1.44 -2.83
C THR A 198 -28.49 2.21 -1.81
N VAL A 199 -28.09 1.56 -0.73
CA VAL A 199 -27.00 2.05 0.14
C VAL A 199 -25.68 1.56 -0.46
N ALA A 200 -24.68 2.42 -0.44
CA ALA A 200 -23.31 2.07 -0.80
C ALA A 200 -22.39 2.14 0.43
N GLU A 201 -21.33 1.35 0.46
CA GLU A 201 -20.42 1.28 1.61
C GLU A 201 -19.80 2.64 1.94
N GLU A 202 -19.39 3.37 0.91
CA GLU A 202 -18.85 4.73 1.02
C GLU A 202 -19.84 5.72 1.66
N LEU A 203 -21.15 5.55 1.43
CA LEU A 203 -22.23 6.37 2.00
C LEU A 203 -22.58 6.02 3.46
N THR A 204 -21.86 5.10 4.08
CA THR A 204 -21.97 4.86 5.54
C THR A 204 -21.13 5.84 6.36
N GLY A 205 -20.04 6.37 5.79
CA GLY A 205 -19.03 7.14 6.54
C GLY A 205 -18.31 6.38 7.66
N ALA A 206 -18.57 5.08 7.85
CA ALA A 206 -18.06 4.29 8.97
C ALA A 206 -16.66 3.70 8.71
N GLY A 207 -16.30 3.48 7.43
CA GLY A 207 -15.09 2.75 7.06
C GLY A 207 -15.12 1.29 7.56
N VAL A 208 -16.29 0.65 7.47
CA VAL A 208 -16.58 -0.73 7.89
C VAL A 208 -17.28 -1.42 6.71
N PRO A 209 -16.94 -2.69 6.37
CA PRO A 209 -17.60 -3.44 5.32
C PRO A 209 -19.12 -3.44 5.45
N LEU A 210 -19.85 -3.25 4.35
CA LEU A 210 -21.29 -2.99 4.41
C LEU A 210 -22.11 -4.17 4.99
N ASP A 211 -21.59 -5.40 4.94
CA ASP A 211 -22.14 -6.61 5.56
C ASP A 211 -21.91 -6.71 7.08
N GLN A 212 -20.98 -5.91 7.62
CA GLN A 212 -20.74 -5.69 9.06
C GLN A 212 -21.47 -4.43 9.58
N VAL A 213 -22.23 -3.75 8.71
CA VAL A 213 -23.10 -2.61 9.07
C VAL A 213 -24.58 -2.97 8.88
N LEU A 214 -24.94 -3.63 7.79
CA LEU A 214 -26.31 -3.91 7.38
C LEU A 214 -26.56 -5.42 7.20
N ALA A 215 -27.76 -5.88 7.60
CA ALA A 215 -28.21 -7.25 7.39
C ALA A 215 -29.63 -7.28 6.79
N ARG A 216 -29.99 -8.38 6.12
CA ARG A 216 -31.33 -8.55 5.55
C ARG A 216 -32.40 -8.52 6.65
N GLY A 217 -33.43 -7.69 6.46
CA GLY A 217 -34.50 -7.44 7.43
C GLY A 217 -34.24 -6.26 8.37
N LEU A 218 -33.04 -5.69 8.37
CA LEU A 218 -32.71 -4.52 9.19
C LEU A 218 -33.47 -3.28 8.70
N ARG A 219 -33.98 -2.49 9.64
CA ARG A 219 -34.56 -1.16 9.36
C ARG A 219 -33.44 -0.15 9.18
N VAL A 220 -33.56 0.69 8.15
CA VAL A 220 -32.65 1.80 7.90
C VAL A 220 -33.42 3.07 7.60
N ARG A 221 -32.86 4.19 8.05
CA ARG A 221 -33.29 5.56 7.77
C ARG A 221 -32.17 6.30 7.04
N GLY A 222 -32.52 7.14 6.07
CA GLY A 222 -31.50 7.84 5.30
C GLY A 222 -32.04 8.93 4.37
N VAL A 223 -31.14 9.75 3.85
CA VAL A 223 -31.48 10.77 2.85
C VAL A 223 -31.38 10.15 1.47
N LEU A 224 -32.52 10.10 0.76
CA LEU A 224 -32.60 9.58 -0.60
C LEU A 224 -32.35 10.69 -1.62
N ASP A 225 -31.34 10.50 -2.48
CA ASP A 225 -31.27 11.22 -3.75
C ASP A 225 -32.30 10.63 -4.73
N PRO A 226 -33.30 11.42 -5.20
CA PRO A 226 -34.30 10.93 -6.15
C PRO A 226 -33.74 10.61 -7.55
N VAL A 227 -32.52 11.06 -7.91
CA VAL A 227 -31.91 10.82 -9.23
C VAL A 227 -31.14 9.51 -9.23
N SER A 228 -30.05 9.40 -8.45
CA SER A 228 -29.24 8.18 -8.38
C SER A 228 -29.91 7.04 -7.61
N ARG A 229 -30.96 7.32 -6.83
CA ARG A 229 -31.60 6.41 -5.86
C ARG A 229 -30.66 5.91 -4.77
N LEU A 230 -29.53 6.60 -4.57
CA LEU A 230 -28.63 6.33 -3.46
C LEU A 230 -29.24 6.83 -2.15
N LEU A 231 -29.14 5.99 -1.13
CA LEU A 231 -29.61 6.27 0.22
C LEU A 231 -28.40 6.50 1.13
N ASP A 232 -28.17 7.76 1.53
CA ASP A 232 -27.18 8.13 2.53
C ASP A 232 -27.70 7.75 3.92
N VAL A 233 -27.00 6.83 4.59
CA VAL A 233 -27.33 6.33 5.94
C VAL A 233 -26.30 6.75 6.99
N ALA A 234 -25.32 7.60 6.65
CA ALA A 234 -24.29 8.04 7.58
C ALA A 234 -24.88 8.73 8.82
N ALA A 235 -25.93 9.53 8.63
CA ALA A 235 -26.66 10.20 9.71
C ALA A 235 -27.57 9.27 10.57
N HIS A 236 -27.64 7.97 10.24
CA HIS A 236 -28.34 6.96 11.03
C HIS A 236 -27.39 6.10 11.87
N LEU A 237 -26.11 6.06 11.49
CA LEU A 237 -25.04 5.37 12.19
C LEU A 237 -24.54 6.20 13.38
N PRO A 238 -23.95 5.56 14.41
CA PRO A 238 -23.52 6.26 15.61
C PRO A 238 -22.32 7.19 15.33
N ASP A 239 -22.46 8.46 15.73
CA ASP A 239 -21.32 9.37 15.85
C ASP A 239 -20.39 8.97 17.01
N SER A 240 -19.25 9.65 17.18
CA SER A 240 -18.28 9.36 18.25
C SER A 240 -18.89 9.34 19.67
N SER A 241 -19.93 10.15 19.95
CA SER A 241 -20.61 10.20 21.24
C SER A 241 -21.60 9.05 21.41
N ALA A 242 -22.35 8.72 20.35
CA ALA A 242 -23.24 7.56 20.33
C ALA A 242 -22.45 6.24 20.40
N SER A 243 -21.35 6.11 19.65
CA SER A 243 -20.40 5.01 19.71
C SER A 243 -19.80 4.86 21.12
N ARG A 244 -19.47 5.97 21.79
CA ARG A 244 -19.03 5.94 23.19
C ARG A 244 -20.10 5.36 24.11
N LEU A 245 -21.35 5.82 24.01
CA LEU A 245 -22.45 5.36 24.84
C LEU A 245 -22.80 3.88 24.59
N LEU A 246 -22.72 3.43 23.33
CA LEU A 246 -22.87 2.02 22.97
C LEU A 246 -21.78 1.15 23.63
N VAL A 247 -20.52 1.59 23.59
CA VAL A 247 -19.37 0.87 24.18
C VAL A 247 -19.44 0.87 25.71
N GLU A 248 -19.71 2.00 26.35
CA GLU A 248 -19.87 2.12 27.82
C GLU A 248 -21.09 1.34 28.35
N GLY A 249 -22.10 1.09 27.50
CA GLY A 249 -23.26 0.27 27.82
C GLY A 249 -23.12 -1.22 27.49
N ALA A 250 -22.11 -1.61 26.68
CA ALA A 250 -21.94 -2.98 26.18
C ALA A 250 -20.79 -3.75 26.83
N TYR A 251 -19.73 -3.08 27.29
CA TYR A 251 -18.52 -3.74 27.83
C TYR A 251 -18.22 -3.32 29.27
N ALA A 252 -17.86 -4.28 30.12
CA ALA A 252 -17.46 -4.08 31.52
C ALA A 252 -15.93 -4.19 31.71
N SER A 253 -15.42 -3.58 32.79
CA SER A 253 -13.99 -3.69 33.14
C SER A 253 -13.60 -5.15 33.42
N GLY A 254 -12.52 -5.61 32.79
CA GLY A 254 -11.99 -6.98 32.87
C GLY A 254 -12.41 -7.89 31.71
N GLU A 255 -13.44 -7.52 30.94
CA GLU A 255 -13.88 -8.27 29.77
C GLU A 255 -12.89 -8.15 28.61
N VAL A 256 -12.81 -9.19 27.78
CA VAL A 256 -12.04 -9.18 26.53
C VAL A 256 -12.96 -8.85 25.38
N VAL A 257 -12.53 -7.93 24.52
CA VAL A 257 -13.30 -7.39 23.40
C VAL A 257 -12.45 -7.34 22.14
N LEU A 258 -13.11 -7.29 20.98
CA LEU A 258 -12.44 -7.04 19.70
C LEU A 258 -12.18 -5.55 19.51
N VAL A 259 -10.97 -5.20 19.06
CA VAL A 259 -10.59 -3.85 18.66
C VAL A 259 -9.92 -3.87 17.29
N ARG A 260 -10.03 -2.77 16.54
CA ARG A 260 -9.32 -2.57 15.26
C ARG A 260 -8.20 -1.57 15.42
N VAL A 261 -6.97 -1.91 15.01
CA VAL A 261 -5.85 -0.97 14.97
C VAL A 261 -6.14 0.11 13.93
N ARG A 262 -6.10 1.38 14.34
CA ARG A 262 -6.22 2.55 13.46
C ARG A 262 -4.84 3.05 13.02
N SER A 263 -3.90 3.13 13.95
CA SER A 263 -2.51 3.49 13.71
C SER A 263 -1.62 3.00 14.85
N ALA A 264 -0.32 2.85 14.59
CA ALA A 264 0.68 2.60 15.62
C ALA A 264 1.90 3.48 15.35
N ASP A 265 2.35 4.15 16.40
CA ASP A 265 3.61 4.90 16.44
C ASP A 265 4.63 4.07 17.26
N ARG A 266 5.84 4.61 17.48
CA ARG A 266 6.91 3.89 18.21
C ARG A 266 6.50 3.38 19.60
N ASP A 267 5.75 4.18 20.34
CA ASP A 267 5.44 3.98 21.78
C ASP A 267 3.94 4.05 22.12
N THR A 268 3.05 4.20 21.13
CA THR A 268 1.59 4.21 21.32
C THR A 268 0.85 3.52 20.18
N VAL A 269 -0.21 2.77 20.50
CA VAL A 269 -1.14 2.20 19.51
C VAL A 269 -2.49 2.88 19.65
N VAL A 270 -3.09 3.32 18.55
CA VAL A 270 -4.47 3.83 18.53
C VAL A 270 -5.37 2.73 17.98
N VAL A 271 -6.33 2.28 18.79
CA VAL A 271 -7.31 1.25 18.42
C VAL A 271 -8.73 1.81 18.44
N GLU A 272 -9.66 1.17 17.75
CA GLU A 272 -11.08 1.52 17.73
C GLU A 272 -11.90 0.41 18.40
N LEU A 273 -12.69 0.77 19.42
CA LEU A 273 -13.70 -0.09 20.07
C LEU A 273 -15.05 -0.10 19.32
N ALA A 274 -15.29 0.99 18.58
CA ALA A 274 -16.38 1.22 17.66
C ALA A 274 -15.89 2.24 16.60
N PRO A 275 -16.53 2.34 15.42
CA PRO A 275 -16.19 3.36 14.43
C PRO A 275 -16.28 4.77 15.01
N GLN A 276 -15.32 5.62 14.62
CA GLN A 276 -15.16 6.98 15.13
C GLN A 276 -14.88 7.09 16.65
N LEU A 277 -14.59 5.98 17.35
CA LEU A 277 -14.18 5.97 18.76
C LEU A 277 -12.74 5.46 18.92
N PRO A 278 -11.73 6.30 18.61
CA PRO A 278 -10.32 5.95 18.81
C PRO A 278 -9.94 6.00 20.29
N VAL A 279 -9.12 5.03 20.71
CA VAL A 279 -8.56 4.88 22.05
C VAL A 279 -7.05 4.73 21.92
N THR A 280 -6.30 5.62 22.56
CA THR A 280 -4.83 5.53 22.63
C THR A 280 -4.44 4.57 23.75
N VAL A 281 -3.76 3.49 23.39
CA VAL A 281 -3.16 2.52 24.30
C VAL A 281 -1.66 2.86 24.45
N PRO A 282 -1.18 3.21 25.66
CA PRO A 282 0.22 3.50 25.90
C PRO A 282 1.04 2.21 26.03
N ARG A 283 2.36 2.30 25.81
CA ARG A 283 3.29 1.16 25.75
C ARG A 283 3.15 0.16 26.91
N GLU A 284 3.00 0.64 28.14
CA GLU A 284 2.88 -0.17 29.36
C GLU A 284 1.60 -1.04 29.41
N HIS A 285 0.65 -0.80 28.51
CA HIS A 285 -0.56 -1.60 28.29
C HIS A 285 -0.48 -2.40 26.97
N VAL A 286 0.70 -2.61 26.40
CA VAL A 286 0.90 -3.33 25.12
C VAL A 286 2.02 -4.37 25.18
N THR A 287 3.16 -4.07 25.80
CA THR A 287 4.30 -4.99 25.96
C THR A 287 5.17 -4.58 27.14
N THR A 288 5.70 -5.55 27.90
CA THR A 288 6.69 -5.27 28.95
C THR A 288 8.14 -5.25 28.43
N ASN A 289 8.37 -5.38 27.11
CA ASN A 289 9.70 -5.33 26.52
C ASN A 289 10.02 -3.93 25.94
N ASP A 290 10.84 -3.15 26.64
CA ASP A 290 11.29 -1.81 26.23
C ASP A 290 12.06 -1.73 24.89
N LEU A 291 12.42 -2.87 24.29
CA LEU A 291 13.12 -2.91 23.00
C LEU A 291 12.19 -3.00 21.79
N ASP A 292 10.91 -3.30 21.99
CA ASP A 292 9.90 -3.35 20.92
C ASP A 292 9.67 -1.96 20.31
N SER A 293 9.18 -1.93 19.07
CA SER A 293 8.71 -0.72 18.39
C SER A 293 7.29 -1.02 17.91
N LEU A 294 6.27 -0.31 18.39
CA LEU A 294 4.88 -0.75 18.24
C LEU A 294 4.40 -0.60 16.77
N ASP A 295 4.90 0.40 16.05
CA ASP A 295 4.86 0.52 14.59
C ASP A 295 5.44 -0.70 13.84
N GLY A 296 6.41 -1.40 14.44
CA GLY A 296 6.94 -2.67 13.95
C GLY A 296 6.09 -3.89 14.31
N LEU A 297 5.21 -3.80 15.32
CA LEU A 297 4.40 -4.90 15.83
C LEU A 297 2.94 -4.92 15.35
N PHE A 298 2.38 -3.78 14.94
CA PHE A 298 0.96 -3.62 14.61
C PHE A 298 0.77 -3.00 13.22
N GLU A 299 -0.37 -3.30 12.58
CA GLU A 299 -0.69 -2.81 11.23
C GLU A 299 -2.09 -2.19 11.20
N ALA A 300 -2.26 -1.07 10.49
CA ALA A 300 -3.55 -0.39 10.40
C ALA A 300 -4.59 -1.27 9.69
N GLY A 301 -5.74 -1.46 10.34
CA GLY A 301 -6.79 -2.40 9.93
C GLY A 301 -6.72 -3.77 10.62
N GLU A 302 -5.64 -4.10 11.35
CA GLU A 302 -5.55 -5.37 12.08
C GLU A 302 -6.62 -5.46 13.20
N VAL A 303 -7.28 -6.62 13.32
CA VAL A 303 -8.26 -6.89 14.37
C VAL A 303 -7.62 -7.74 15.47
N LEU A 304 -7.75 -7.29 16.72
CA LEU A 304 -7.07 -7.83 17.89
C LEU A 304 -8.04 -8.06 19.05
N LEU A 305 -7.61 -8.86 20.02
CA LEU A 305 -8.24 -8.91 21.35
C LEU A 305 -7.62 -7.84 22.26
N ALA A 306 -8.45 -7.21 23.10
CA ALA A 306 -8.03 -6.28 24.13
C ALA A 306 -8.85 -6.48 25.41
N ARG A 307 -8.26 -6.31 26.60
CA ARG A 307 -8.99 -6.33 27.87
C ARG A 307 -9.40 -4.91 28.27
N VAL A 308 -10.68 -4.70 28.57
CA VAL A 308 -11.23 -3.41 29.01
C VAL A 308 -10.78 -3.09 30.44
N ILE A 309 -10.37 -1.85 30.70
CA ILE A 309 -9.91 -1.39 32.01
C ILE A 309 -10.63 -0.09 32.44
N GLY A 310 -11.06 -0.05 33.71
CA GLY A 310 -11.72 1.13 34.27
C GLY A 310 -13.12 1.35 33.70
N ALA A 311 -13.47 2.61 33.43
CA ALA A 311 -14.81 2.98 32.98
C ALA A 311 -15.01 2.75 31.46
N GLY A 312 -15.05 1.48 31.05
CA GLY A 312 -15.60 1.00 29.76
C GLY A 312 -14.84 1.31 28.46
N VAL A 313 -14.01 2.35 28.41
CA VAL A 313 -13.43 2.85 27.13
C VAL A 313 -11.90 2.81 27.06
N ALA A 314 -11.20 2.58 28.18
CA ALA A 314 -9.76 2.29 28.14
C ALA A 314 -9.52 0.78 28.02
N VAL A 315 -8.44 0.39 27.33
CA VAL A 315 -8.10 -1.02 27.09
C VAL A 315 -6.60 -1.30 27.24
N ARG A 316 -6.25 -2.58 27.34
CA ARG A 316 -4.87 -3.09 27.30
C ARG A 316 -4.76 -4.34 26.40
N LEU A 317 -3.58 -4.55 25.81
CA LEU A 317 -3.26 -5.60 24.81
C LEU A 317 -2.22 -6.62 25.32
N ASP A 318 -1.62 -6.40 26.48
CA ASP A 318 -0.65 -7.29 27.14
C ASP A 318 -1.33 -8.41 27.96
N ASP A 319 -2.45 -8.09 28.60
CA ASP A 319 -3.20 -8.96 29.53
C ASP A 319 -4.24 -9.86 28.83
N VAL A 320 -3.91 -10.42 27.66
CA VAL A 320 -4.81 -11.29 26.87
C VAL A 320 -4.03 -12.42 26.17
N ASP A 321 -4.54 -13.66 26.21
CA ASP A 321 -4.04 -14.78 25.40
C ASP A 321 -5.02 -15.14 24.26
N GLU A 322 -4.57 -14.98 23.01
CA GLU A 322 -5.35 -15.25 21.78
C GLU A 322 -5.77 -16.73 21.57
N SER A 323 -5.44 -17.62 22.51
CA SER A 323 -5.81 -19.04 22.53
C SER A 323 -6.51 -19.51 23.82
N GLU A 324 -6.59 -18.69 24.87
CA GLU A 324 -7.38 -18.98 26.10
C GLU A 324 -8.54 -17.99 26.31
N ASP A 325 -8.38 -16.70 25.99
CA ASP A 325 -9.44 -15.69 26.14
C ASP A 325 -10.43 -15.71 24.97
N VAL A 326 -11.73 -15.80 25.27
CA VAL A 326 -12.82 -15.66 24.29
C VAL A 326 -13.39 -14.25 24.37
N PRO A 327 -13.45 -13.47 23.27
CA PRO A 327 -14.02 -12.13 23.29
C PRO A 327 -15.54 -12.13 23.49
N VAL A 328 -16.02 -11.11 24.20
CA VAL A 328 -17.42 -10.64 24.11
C VAL A 328 -17.68 -10.19 22.67
N PRO A 329 -18.85 -10.50 22.07
CA PRO A 329 -19.20 -10.04 20.73
C PRO A 329 -19.10 -8.52 20.58
N ALA A 330 -18.52 -8.05 19.48
CA ALA A 330 -18.40 -6.62 19.21
C ALA A 330 -19.78 -5.96 19.05
N VAL A 331 -19.89 -4.67 19.39
CA VAL A 331 -21.15 -3.91 19.27
C VAL A 331 -21.73 -3.95 17.84
N ALA A 332 -23.05 -4.01 17.74
CA ALA A 332 -23.77 -3.75 16.49
C ALA A 332 -23.97 -2.23 16.35
N LEU A 333 -23.68 -1.67 15.16
CA LEU A 333 -23.79 -0.23 14.93
C LEU A 333 -25.25 0.26 14.86
N LEU A 334 -26.16 -0.63 14.46
CA LEU A 334 -27.59 -0.39 14.39
C LEU A 334 -28.35 -1.44 15.22
N PRO A 335 -29.48 -1.10 15.87
CA PRO A 335 -30.24 -2.05 16.67
C PRO A 335 -30.71 -3.27 15.87
N GLY A 336 -30.26 -4.47 16.25
CA GLY A 336 -30.54 -5.72 15.53
C GLY A 336 -29.71 -5.91 14.25
N GLY A 337 -28.71 -5.07 14.00
CA GLY A 337 -27.73 -5.24 12.93
C GLY A 337 -26.65 -6.29 13.25
N PRO A 338 -25.74 -6.55 12.29
CA PRO A 338 -24.55 -7.38 12.49
C PRO A 338 -23.55 -6.71 13.45
N VAL A 339 -22.62 -7.51 13.98
CA VAL A 339 -21.50 -7.01 14.81
C VAL A 339 -20.45 -6.34 13.95
N TRP A 340 -19.90 -5.20 14.40
CA TRP A 340 -19.01 -4.37 13.57
C TRP A 340 -17.59 -4.93 13.39
N LEU A 341 -17.20 -5.91 14.21
CA LEU A 341 -15.98 -6.71 14.06
C LEU A 341 -16.31 -8.18 14.26
N LEU A 342 -15.73 -9.01 13.40
CA LEU A 342 -15.62 -10.45 13.59
C LEU A 342 -14.24 -10.78 14.18
N PRO A 343 -14.08 -11.87 14.94
CA PRO A 343 -12.76 -12.36 15.32
C PRO A 343 -11.89 -12.58 14.07
N PRO A 344 -10.56 -12.36 14.14
CA PRO A 344 -9.66 -12.75 13.05
C PRO A 344 -9.79 -14.26 12.84
N SER A 345 -10.44 -14.64 11.73
CA SER A 345 -10.65 -16.05 11.39
C SER A 345 -9.30 -16.77 11.28
N ALA A 346 -9.28 -18.07 11.58
CA ALA A 346 -8.15 -18.96 11.31
C ALA A 346 -8.03 -19.25 9.79
N ALA A 347 -7.91 -18.18 8.99
CA ALA A 347 -7.86 -18.17 7.54
C ALA A 347 -6.57 -18.85 7.06
N GLY A 348 -6.66 -20.16 6.86
CA GLY A 348 -5.54 -21.06 6.64
C GLY A 348 -5.79 -22.50 7.10
N ALA A 349 -6.87 -22.75 7.87
CA ALA A 349 -7.31 -24.10 8.25
C ALA A 349 -8.26 -24.77 7.22
N ASP A 350 -9.08 -23.97 6.52
CA ASP A 350 -9.94 -24.44 5.41
C ASP A 350 -9.38 -23.96 4.06
N GLU A 351 -8.44 -24.73 3.48
CA GLU A 351 -8.57 -24.96 2.04
C GLU A 351 -9.79 -25.88 1.84
N PRO A 352 -10.77 -25.53 0.99
CA PRO A 352 -11.79 -26.49 0.58
C PRO A 352 -11.11 -27.59 -0.24
N GLY A 353 -10.72 -28.67 0.45
CA GLY A 353 -10.01 -29.81 -0.15
C GLY A 353 -10.74 -30.29 -1.41
N PRO A 354 -10.00 -30.63 -2.48
CA PRO A 354 -10.56 -30.73 -3.83
C PRO A 354 -11.76 -31.67 -3.86
N ALA A 355 -12.92 -31.09 -4.16
CA ALA A 355 -14.19 -31.82 -4.19
C ALA A 355 -14.06 -33.05 -5.09
N PRO A 356 -14.48 -34.24 -4.65
CA PRO A 356 -14.31 -35.47 -5.43
C PRO A 356 -15.06 -35.34 -6.75
N THR A 357 -14.32 -35.31 -7.85
CA THR A 357 -14.86 -35.13 -9.20
C THR A 357 -15.98 -36.15 -9.45
N PRO A 358 -17.21 -35.71 -9.80
CA PRO A 358 -18.27 -36.66 -10.14
C PRO A 358 -17.85 -37.44 -11.37
N ALA A 359 -17.59 -38.74 -11.19
CA ALA A 359 -17.16 -39.61 -12.27
C ALA A 359 -18.27 -39.69 -13.34
N ALA A 360 -18.02 -39.10 -14.51
CA ALA A 360 -18.95 -39.14 -15.62
C ALA A 360 -19.09 -40.58 -16.14
N SER A 361 -20.19 -41.25 -15.80
CA SER A 361 -20.52 -42.61 -16.23
C SER A 361 -20.74 -42.68 -17.73
N ASN A 362 -19.65 -42.81 -18.50
CA ASN A 362 -19.69 -42.91 -19.95
C ASN A 362 -19.70 -44.39 -20.40
N THR A 363 -20.80 -45.08 -20.13
CA THR A 363 -21.05 -46.46 -20.57
C THR A 363 -22.11 -46.48 -21.66
N LEU A 364 -21.66 -46.51 -22.92
CA LEU A 364 -22.48 -46.93 -24.05
C LEU A 364 -22.87 -48.41 -23.88
N SER A 365 -24.08 -48.74 -24.31
CA SER A 365 -24.57 -50.12 -24.34
C SER A 365 -23.76 -50.98 -25.31
N ASP A 366 -23.54 -52.24 -24.93
CA ASP A 366 -23.90 -53.33 -25.83
C ASP A 366 -24.44 -54.54 -25.03
N ALA A 367 -25.17 -55.44 -25.69
CA ALA A 367 -26.03 -56.41 -25.02
C ALA A 367 -25.43 -57.80 -24.82
N VAL A 368 -25.97 -58.55 -23.85
CA VAL A 368 -26.50 -59.95 -23.97
C VAL A 368 -26.61 -60.61 -22.58
N GLY A 369 -27.71 -61.35 -22.35
CA GLY A 369 -27.61 -62.63 -21.61
C GLY A 369 -28.09 -62.72 -20.15
N ASP A 370 -29.40 -62.94 -19.99
CA ASP A 370 -29.99 -63.93 -19.05
C ASP A 370 -30.09 -63.62 -17.53
N THR A 371 -30.78 -64.54 -16.83
CA THR A 371 -31.35 -64.50 -15.47
C THR A 371 -31.27 -65.95 -14.87
N PRO A 372 -31.62 -66.26 -13.59
CA PRO A 372 -32.14 -65.43 -12.49
C PRO A 372 -31.45 -65.61 -11.10
N ALA A 373 -31.99 -64.84 -10.15
CA ALA A 373 -31.83 -64.80 -8.68
C ALA A 373 -32.14 -66.14 -7.92
N PRO A 374 -32.27 -66.20 -6.56
CA PRO A 374 -32.04 -65.20 -5.49
C PRO A 374 -31.28 -65.72 -4.22
N GLY A 375 -31.08 -64.86 -3.19
CA GLY A 375 -30.74 -65.30 -1.82
C GLY A 375 -30.42 -64.16 -0.81
N PRO A 376 -31.23 -63.93 0.24
CA PRO A 376 -30.97 -62.93 1.29
C PRO A 376 -30.48 -63.55 2.63
N VAL A 377 -30.03 -62.71 3.58
CA VAL A 377 -30.51 -62.53 4.99
C VAL A 377 -29.62 -61.44 5.67
N GLU A 378 -30.16 -60.68 6.62
CA GLU A 378 -29.48 -59.59 7.36
C GLU A 378 -28.92 -60.01 8.76
N SER A 379 -27.78 -59.44 9.16
CA SER A 379 -27.46 -58.93 10.53
C SER A 379 -27.53 -59.89 11.76
N PRO A 380 -27.19 -59.49 13.02
CA PRO A 380 -26.61 -58.24 13.55
C PRO A 380 -25.34 -58.43 14.44
N SER A 381 -24.90 -57.33 15.09
CA SER A 381 -23.72 -57.19 15.99
C SER A 381 -23.90 -57.64 17.46
N ALA A 382 -22.79 -57.85 18.22
CA ALA A 382 -22.64 -57.44 19.64
C ALA A 382 -21.22 -57.69 20.26
N THR A 383 -20.88 -56.92 21.31
CA THR A 383 -19.76 -57.02 22.29
C THR A 383 -20.33 -57.16 23.74
N PRO A 384 -19.57 -57.25 24.88
CA PRO A 384 -18.12 -57.29 25.13
C PRO A 384 -17.66 -58.70 25.65
N PRO A 385 -17.28 -59.07 26.92
CA PRO A 385 -17.08 -58.38 28.22
C PRO A 385 -15.57 -58.18 28.59
N ALA A 386 -15.14 -58.37 29.86
CA ALA A 386 -13.80 -57.99 30.37
C ALA A 386 -13.21 -58.82 31.55
N GLY A 387 -11.87 -58.80 31.70
CA GLY A 387 -11.14 -58.74 33.00
C GLY A 387 -10.65 -60.04 33.69
N THR A 388 -9.33 -60.15 33.97
CA THR A 388 -8.67 -60.93 35.06
C THR A 388 -7.20 -60.46 35.21
N VAL A 389 -6.56 -60.62 36.38
CA VAL A 389 -5.26 -59.99 36.74
C VAL A 389 -4.19 -60.99 37.24
N GLN A 390 -2.97 -60.88 36.67
CA GLN A 390 -1.62 -61.31 37.12
C GLN A 390 -1.36 -62.65 37.83
N THR A 391 -0.32 -63.36 37.35
CA THR A 391 0.74 -63.97 38.18
C THR A 391 2.08 -63.92 37.42
N VAL A 392 3.21 -63.88 38.16
CA VAL A 392 4.62 -63.71 37.71
C VAL A 392 5.15 -65.06 37.13
N VAL A 393 6.14 -65.18 36.20
CA VAL A 393 7.62 -64.94 36.26
C VAL A 393 8.25 -64.95 34.83
N PRO A 394 9.58 -64.72 34.66
CA PRO A 394 10.25 -63.44 34.42
C PRO A 394 10.46 -63.09 32.93
N ALA A 395 10.66 -61.80 32.62
CA ALA A 395 11.05 -61.34 31.29
C ALA A 395 12.58 -61.43 31.05
N VAL A 396 13.00 -62.04 29.93
CA VAL A 396 14.39 -62.04 29.46
C VAL A 396 14.71 -60.70 28.78
N ARG A 397 15.86 -60.09 29.11
CA ARG A 397 16.37 -58.87 28.46
C ARG A 397 16.60 -59.09 26.95
N PRO A 398 16.06 -58.25 26.06
CA PRO A 398 16.58 -58.11 24.70
C PRO A 398 18.03 -57.59 24.72
N ALA A 399 18.86 -58.10 23.82
CA ALA A 399 20.25 -57.64 23.66
C ALA A 399 20.33 -56.31 22.89
N PRO A 400 21.35 -55.46 23.13
CA PRO A 400 21.54 -54.23 22.38
C PRO A 400 21.93 -54.50 20.91
N PRO A 401 21.52 -53.64 19.95
CA PRO A 401 21.91 -53.77 18.55
C PRO A 401 23.43 -53.56 18.36
N GLN A 402 24.03 -54.35 17.47
CA GLN A 402 25.47 -54.29 17.19
C GLN A 402 25.86 -53.05 16.35
N PRO A 403 27.08 -52.51 16.51
CA PRO A 403 27.54 -51.33 15.78
C PRO A 403 27.78 -51.60 14.29
N LYS A 404 27.36 -50.66 13.44
CA LYS A 404 27.74 -50.62 12.02
C LYS A 404 29.19 -50.11 11.87
N PRO A 405 29.93 -50.51 10.80
CA PRO A 405 31.37 -50.26 10.71
C PRO A 405 31.73 -48.78 10.50
N LYS A 406 32.96 -48.42 10.90
CA LYS A 406 33.52 -47.06 10.75
C LYS A 406 33.70 -46.69 9.27
N PRO A 407 33.40 -45.44 8.85
CA PRO A 407 33.90 -44.91 7.58
C PRO A 407 35.43 -44.71 7.64
N GLY A 408 36.09 -44.88 6.49
CA GLY A 408 37.51 -44.58 6.33
C GLY A 408 37.81 -43.08 6.21
N PRO A 409 39.09 -42.67 6.25
CA PRO A 409 39.46 -41.26 6.11
C PRO A 409 39.10 -40.72 4.72
N PHE A 410 38.46 -39.54 4.70
CA PHE A 410 38.17 -38.83 3.45
C PHE A 410 39.47 -38.42 2.73
N ARG A 411 39.55 -38.75 1.44
CA ARG A 411 40.60 -38.28 0.54
C ARG A 411 40.03 -37.12 -0.29
N PRO A 412 40.65 -35.93 -0.32
CA PRO A 412 40.11 -34.81 -1.08
C PRO A 412 40.13 -35.11 -2.59
N ALA A 413 39.04 -34.76 -3.27
CA ALA A 413 38.98 -34.75 -4.73
C ALA A 413 39.78 -33.57 -5.29
N PRO A 414 40.38 -33.68 -6.49
CA PRO A 414 41.05 -32.55 -7.14
C PRO A 414 40.04 -31.45 -7.51
N PRO A 415 40.46 -30.17 -7.53
CA PRO A 415 39.57 -29.06 -7.85
C PRO A 415 39.14 -29.10 -9.31
N VAL A 416 37.82 -28.93 -9.54
CA VAL A 416 37.26 -28.67 -10.87
C VAL A 416 37.66 -27.23 -11.28
N PRO A 417 38.07 -26.96 -12.53
CA PRO A 417 38.38 -25.60 -12.96
C PRO A 417 37.18 -24.66 -12.80
N ARG A 418 37.43 -23.45 -12.27
CA ARG A 418 36.43 -22.37 -12.31
C ARG A 418 36.30 -21.87 -13.75
N GLU A 419 35.11 -21.98 -14.30
CA GLU A 419 34.71 -21.19 -15.47
C GLU A 419 34.67 -19.70 -15.09
N ALA A 420 35.09 -18.83 -16.01
CA ALA A 420 35.33 -17.42 -15.70
C ALA A 420 34.03 -16.60 -15.73
N ALA A 421 33.80 -15.80 -14.69
CA ALA A 421 32.75 -14.78 -14.72
C ALA A 421 33.12 -13.65 -15.72
N PRO A 422 32.14 -13.08 -16.44
CA PRO A 422 32.38 -11.89 -17.26
C PRO A 422 32.73 -10.69 -16.38
N PRO A 423 33.57 -9.75 -16.86
CA PRO A 423 33.98 -8.58 -16.09
C PRO A 423 32.80 -7.62 -15.86
N SER A 424 32.67 -7.12 -14.63
CA SER A 424 31.65 -6.12 -14.30
C SER A 424 32.07 -4.71 -14.73
N SER A 425 31.22 -4.05 -15.51
CA SER A 425 31.39 -2.65 -15.91
C SER A 425 31.03 -1.72 -14.75
N GLY A 426 32.03 -1.24 -14.00
CA GLY A 426 31.85 -0.14 -13.04
C GLY A 426 31.65 1.20 -13.74
N PRO A 427 30.87 2.14 -13.16
CA PRO A 427 30.70 3.48 -13.73
C PRO A 427 31.99 4.31 -13.61
N PRO A 428 32.34 5.13 -14.63
CA PRO A 428 33.50 6.01 -14.55
C PRO A 428 33.24 7.22 -13.64
N ALA A 429 34.12 7.44 -12.67
CA ALA A 429 34.13 8.69 -11.89
C ALA A 429 34.73 9.83 -12.71
N ALA A 430 34.12 11.03 -12.63
CA ALA A 430 34.58 12.22 -13.34
C ALA A 430 35.19 13.25 -12.37
N THR A 431 36.47 13.57 -12.57
CA THR A 431 37.21 14.63 -11.87
C THR A 431 38.07 15.38 -12.91
N PRO A 432 38.16 16.72 -12.89
CA PRO A 432 38.42 17.48 -14.13
C PRO A 432 39.89 17.84 -14.37
N PRO A 433 40.25 18.20 -15.62
CA PRO A 433 41.42 19.02 -15.89
C PRO A 433 41.11 20.51 -15.66
N GLN A 434 41.91 21.19 -14.84
CA GLN A 434 42.04 22.65 -14.94
C GLN A 434 43.01 23.00 -16.07
N GLY A 435 42.81 24.16 -16.71
CA GLY A 435 43.67 24.67 -17.77
C GLY A 435 43.23 26.08 -18.16
N ASP A 436 43.76 27.08 -17.46
CA ASP A 436 43.43 28.48 -17.69
C ASP A 436 43.83 28.97 -19.09
N LEU A 437 43.06 29.93 -19.62
CA LEU A 437 43.58 31.26 -19.95
C LEU A 437 42.42 32.20 -20.35
N GLN A 438 42.31 33.34 -19.65
CA GLN A 438 41.39 34.44 -19.98
C GLN A 438 42.10 35.54 -20.82
N PRO A 439 41.41 36.60 -21.30
CA PRO A 439 41.70 37.23 -22.60
C PRO A 439 42.71 38.40 -22.53
N PRO A 440 42.86 39.17 -23.62
CA PRO A 440 42.11 40.44 -23.62
C PRO A 440 41.45 40.86 -24.96
N ASP A 441 40.53 41.82 -24.81
CA ASP A 441 39.66 42.49 -25.78
C ASP A 441 40.34 43.13 -27.01
N ARG A 442 39.52 43.46 -28.04
CA ARG A 442 39.24 44.81 -28.63
C ARG A 442 38.80 44.72 -30.12
N ILE A 443 37.87 45.52 -30.68
CA ILE A 443 36.88 46.50 -30.16
C ILE A 443 35.84 46.82 -31.27
N ALA A 444 34.58 47.20 -30.91
CA ALA A 444 33.56 47.97 -31.70
C ALA A 444 33.05 47.43 -33.07
N GLU A 445 31.84 47.74 -33.58
CA GLU A 445 30.64 48.41 -33.03
C GLU A 445 29.38 48.09 -33.90
N SER A 446 28.16 48.16 -33.31
CA SER A 446 26.94 48.83 -33.87
C SER A 446 25.58 48.20 -33.46
N GLY A 447 24.72 48.96 -32.75
CA GLY A 447 23.49 49.47 -33.39
C GLY A 447 22.09 48.80 -33.25
N ALA A 448 21.53 48.72 -32.03
CA ALA A 448 20.08 48.94 -31.72
C ALA A 448 18.96 48.02 -32.30
N ALA A 449 17.71 48.22 -31.81
CA ALA A 449 16.52 47.37 -32.06
C ALA A 449 15.19 48.16 -32.24
N PRO A 450 14.12 47.53 -32.76
CA PRO A 450 12.79 47.47 -32.10
C PRO A 450 12.20 46.03 -32.10
N ALA A 451 11.21 45.56 -31.31
CA ALA A 451 9.97 46.08 -30.66
C ALA A 451 8.65 45.72 -31.42
N ARG A 452 7.57 45.41 -30.67
CA ARG A 452 6.29 44.78 -31.13
C ARG A 452 5.30 45.75 -31.81
N PRO A 453 4.24 45.27 -32.50
CA PRO A 453 2.92 45.17 -31.83
C PRO A 453 1.99 43.99 -32.24
N THR A 454 0.88 43.86 -31.51
CA THR A 454 -0.31 42.97 -31.64
C THR A 454 -1.59 43.84 -31.92
N PRO A 455 -2.88 43.40 -31.88
CA PRO A 455 -3.56 42.09 -32.02
C PRO A 455 -4.89 42.09 -32.86
N ALA A 456 -5.54 40.90 -32.99
CA ALA A 456 -7.01 40.69 -33.06
C ALA A 456 -7.79 41.16 -34.34
N LEU A 457 -9.10 40.84 -34.58
CA LEU A 457 -10.17 40.26 -33.74
C LEU A 457 -11.25 39.48 -34.57
N LEU A 458 -11.82 38.41 -33.98
CA LEU A 458 -13.13 37.72 -34.18
C LEU A 458 -14.02 37.96 -35.44
N GLY A 459 -14.68 36.88 -35.92
CA GLY A 459 -16.09 37.02 -36.38
C GLY A 459 -16.72 35.98 -37.33
N ARG A 460 -17.18 34.84 -36.79
CA ARG A 460 -18.35 33.99 -37.21
C ARG A 460 -18.88 34.01 -38.67
N GLY A 461 -19.17 32.81 -39.21
CA GLY A 461 -20.57 32.49 -39.57
C GLY A 461 -20.89 31.82 -40.91
N THR A 462 -21.40 30.59 -40.82
CA THR A 462 -22.48 30.00 -41.66
C THR A 462 -22.44 30.06 -43.20
N ALA A 463 -22.27 28.87 -43.77
CA ALA A 463 -23.16 28.23 -44.75
C ALA A 463 -23.19 28.65 -46.25
N HIS A 464 -23.25 27.59 -47.06
CA HIS A 464 -24.01 27.44 -48.31
C HIS A 464 -23.43 27.97 -49.65
N ARG A 465 -23.19 26.98 -50.55
CA ARG A 465 -23.50 26.98 -52.00
C ARG A 465 -22.79 28.01 -52.91
N PRO A 466 -21.96 27.57 -53.88
CA PRO A 466 -21.47 28.46 -54.93
C PRO A 466 -22.62 28.89 -55.86
N GLN A 467 -22.71 30.21 -56.11
CA GLN A 467 -23.53 30.80 -57.16
C GLN A 467 -22.66 31.18 -58.35
N VAL A 468 -23.25 31.21 -59.55
CA VAL A 468 -22.58 31.54 -60.81
C VAL A 468 -22.93 32.98 -61.22
N THR A 469 -21.93 33.85 -61.41
CA THR A 469 -22.06 34.96 -62.39
C THR A 469 -20.75 35.64 -62.81
N ALA A 470 -20.77 36.07 -64.07
CA ALA A 470 -20.18 37.29 -64.64
C ALA A 470 -18.67 37.38 -64.92
N ILE A 471 -18.38 38.03 -66.05
CA ILE A 471 -17.09 38.27 -66.69
C ILE A 471 -16.83 39.79 -66.70
N PRO A 472 -15.60 40.27 -66.43
CA PRO A 472 -15.12 41.57 -66.89
C PRO A 472 -14.36 41.43 -68.23
N PRO A 473 -14.51 42.37 -69.18
CA PRO A 473 -13.85 42.28 -70.49
C PRO A 473 -12.37 42.69 -70.45
N THR A 474 -11.57 42.08 -71.33
CA THR A 474 -10.16 42.43 -71.59
C THR A 474 -10.05 43.46 -72.72
N THR A 475 -8.97 44.24 -72.73
CA THR A 475 -8.58 45.10 -73.87
C THR A 475 -7.23 44.65 -74.43
N ASP A 476 -7.21 44.33 -75.73
CA ASP A 476 -6.10 44.26 -76.71
C ASP A 476 -4.68 43.82 -76.28
N GLU A 477 -4.30 42.59 -76.69
CA GLU A 477 -3.22 42.23 -77.64
C GLU A 477 -1.82 42.94 -77.63
N PRO A 478 -0.75 42.33 -78.23
CA PRO A 478 -0.29 40.93 -78.15
C PRO A 478 1.27 40.76 -78.14
N VAL A 479 1.84 39.65 -77.61
CA VAL A 479 3.22 39.20 -77.94
C VAL A 479 3.31 37.66 -78.01
N THR A 480 4.18 37.16 -78.89
CA THR A 480 4.25 35.81 -79.48
C THR A 480 5.06 34.74 -78.72
N SER A 481 4.56 33.50 -78.75
CA SER A 481 5.25 32.19 -78.95
C SER A 481 6.55 31.81 -78.22
N ASP A 482 6.60 30.60 -77.64
CA ASP A 482 7.29 29.43 -78.23
C ASP A 482 6.86 28.08 -77.57
N PRO A 483 6.81 26.91 -78.27
CA PRO A 483 6.42 25.63 -77.69
C PRO A 483 7.61 24.68 -77.43
N ALA A 484 7.84 24.33 -76.15
CA ALA A 484 8.93 23.43 -75.76
C ALA A 484 8.81 22.00 -76.36
N PRO A 485 9.94 21.34 -76.71
CA PRO A 485 9.92 20.06 -77.42
C PRO A 485 9.46 18.89 -76.52
N ARG A 486 8.40 18.21 -76.96
CA ARG A 486 7.70 17.11 -76.25
C ARG A 486 8.61 15.98 -75.74
N GLY A 487 9.77 15.76 -76.36
CA GLY A 487 10.72 14.71 -75.96
C GLY A 487 11.36 14.95 -74.59
N LYS A 488 11.69 16.20 -74.23
CA LYS A 488 12.36 16.50 -72.95
C LYS A 488 11.41 16.31 -71.77
N ALA A 489 10.19 16.85 -71.88
CA ALA A 489 9.15 16.67 -70.87
C ALA A 489 8.81 15.19 -70.61
N LEU A 490 8.92 14.33 -71.64
CA LEU A 490 8.77 12.87 -71.48
C LEU A 490 9.91 12.27 -70.65
N GLN A 491 11.16 12.67 -70.91
CA GLN A 491 12.33 12.20 -70.16
C GLN A 491 12.32 12.69 -68.70
N ASP A 492 11.96 13.96 -68.48
CA ASP A 492 11.81 14.53 -67.14
C ASP A 492 10.70 13.78 -66.36
N ALA A 493 9.59 13.42 -67.01
CA ALA A 493 8.52 12.61 -66.42
C ALA A 493 8.93 11.14 -66.16
N GLN A 494 9.73 10.53 -67.05
CA GLN A 494 10.28 9.18 -66.85
C GLN A 494 11.23 9.13 -65.65
N LEU A 495 12.08 10.14 -65.49
CA LEU A 495 13.00 10.27 -64.35
C LEU A 495 12.22 10.51 -63.04
N ALA A 496 11.18 11.35 -63.08
CA ALA A 496 10.31 11.59 -61.94
C ALA A 496 9.53 10.33 -61.51
N LEU A 497 9.09 9.50 -62.47
CA LEU A 497 8.45 8.20 -62.20
C LEU A 497 9.43 7.21 -61.57
N ALA A 498 10.64 7.07 -62.10
CA ALA A 498 11.67 6.21 -61.51
C ALA A 498 11.99 6.65 -60.06
N ALA A 499 12.17 7.95 -59.83
CA ALA A 499 12.39 8.52 -58.50
C ALA A 499 11.14 8.44 -57.59
N ALA A 500 9.94 8.18 -58.12
CA ALA A 500 8.75 7.89 -57.32
C ALA A 500 8.70 6.41 -56.91
N LEU A 501 9.03 5.48 -57.83
CA LEU A 501 9.08 4.04 -57.56
C LEU A 501 10.11 3.71 -56.47
N THR A 502 11.35 4.21 -56.57
CA THR A 502 12.37 3.97 -55.52
C THR A 502 11.99 4.54 -54.15
N ARG A 503 11.18 5.61 -54.10
CA ARG A 503 10.63 6.13 -52.85
C ARG A 503 9.49 5.27 -52.30
N ALA A 504 8.68 4.67 -53.16
CA ALA A 504 7.66 3.70 -52.74
C ALA A 504 8.31 2.42 -52.18
N GLU A 505 9.31 1.86 -52.87
CA GLU A 505 10.09 0.70 -52.43
C GLU A 505 10.77 0.94 -51.06
N ALA A 506 11.33 2.14 -50.85
CA ALA A 506 11.92 2.52 -49.56
C ALA A 506 10.85 2.65 -48.45
N ALA A 507 9.70 3.27 -48.74
CA ALA A 507 8.61 3.41 -47.78
C ALA A 507 7.96 2.06 -47.42
N GLU A 508 7.87 1.11 -48.37
CA GLU A 508 7.42 -0.25 -48.10
C GLU A 508 8.39 -1.01 -47.18
N GLN A 509 9.70 -0.87 -47.42
CA GLN A 509 10.73 -1.46 -46.55
C GLN A 509 10.69 -0.87 -45.13
N GLU A 510 10.53 0.45 -45.01
CA GLU A 510 10.37 1.14 -43.73
C GLU A 510 9.08 0.71 -43.00
N ALA A 511 7.95 0.61 -43.70
CA ALA A 511 6.69 0.13 -43.13
C ALA A 511 6.78 -1.34 -42.64
N VAL A 512 7.49 -2.21 -43.37
CA VAL A 512 7.76 -3.60 -42.95
C VAL A 512 8.69 -3.64 -41.73
N ALA A 513 9.71 -2.78 -41.66
CA ALA A 513 10.59 -2.66 -40.51
C ALA A 513 9.85 -2.15 -39.26
N ALA A 514 9.06 -1.08 -39.40
CA ALA A 514 8.21 -0.52 -38.34
C ALA A 514 7.19 -1.56 -37.83
N THR A 515 6.56 -2.32 -38.74
CA THR A 515 5.63 -3.39 -38.37
C THR A 515 6.32 -4.53 -37.62
N ARG A 516 7.57 -4.88 -37.97
CA ARG A 516 8.37 -5.84 -37.19
C ARG A 516 8.69 -5.31 -35.79
N LEU A 517 9.12 -4.05 -35.69
CA LEU A 517 9.45 -3.41 -34.41
C LEU A 517 8.21 -3.29 -33.50
N ALA A 518 7.06 -2.91 -34.05
CA ALA A 518 5.80 -2.83 -33.30
C ALA A 518 5.37 -4.18 -32.71
N ARG A 519 5.56 -5.30 -33.44
CA ARG A 519 5.31 -6.65 -32.89
C ARG A 519 6.29 -7.01 -31.77
N GLN A 520 7.56 -6.65 -31.91
CA GLN A 520 8.56 -6.89 -30.86
C GLN A 520 8.20 -6.12 -29.59
N LEU A 521 7.93 -4.82 -29.70
CA LEU A 521 7.52 -3.98 -28.56
C LEU A 521 6.21 -4.46 -27.91
N LYS A 522 5.26 -5.02 -28.66
CA LYS A 522 4.06 -5.64 -28.07
C LYS A 522 4.38 -6.92 -27.29
N ALA A 523 5.29 -7.77 -27.80
CA ALA A 523 5.74 -8.95 -27.07
C ALA A 523 6.53 -8.59 -25.79
N ASP A 524 7.41 -7.60 -25.88
CA ASP A 524 8.22 -7.13 -24.75
C ASP A 524 7.34 -6.48 -23.65
N ASN A 525 6.36 -5.65 -24.04
CA ASN A 525 5.39 -5.09 -23.09
C ASN A 525 4.52 -6.17 -22.43
N ALA A 526 4.07 -7.19 -23.18
CA ALA A 526 3.31 -8.30 -22.61
C ALA A 526 4.15 -9.12 -21.61
N HIS A 527 5.44 -9.28 -21.86
CA HIS A 527 6.37 -9.92 -20.93
C HIS A 527 6.57 -9.10 -19.64
N LEU A 528 6.80 -7.78 -19.77
CA LEU A 528 6.98 -6.88 -18.62
C LEU A 528 5.72 -6.78 -17.75
N LEU A 529 4.52 -6.74 -18.35
CA LEU A 529 3.26 -6.77 -17.60
C LEU A 529 3.06 -8.07 -16.83
N ALA A 530 3.45 -9.22 -17.40
CA ALA A 530 3.42 -10.50 -16.69
C ALA A 530 4.45 -10.55 -15.54
N GLU A 531 5.62 -9.94 -15.70
CA GLU A 531 6.59 -9.83 -14.61
C GLU A 531 6.07 -8.94 -13.46
N ILE A 532 5.51 -7.77 -13.76
CA ILE A 532 4.89 -6.87 -12.77
C ILE A 532 3.82 -7.63 -11.96
N GLN A 533 2.93 -8.37 -12.61
CA GLN A 533 1.91 -9.16 -11.92
C GLN A 533 2.49 -10.25 -10.99
N GLU A 534 3.65 -10.85 -11.31
CA GLU A 534 4.30 -11.81 -10.42
C GLU A 534 5.09 -11.13 -9.30
N GLN A 535 5.64 -9.94 -9.55
CA GLN A 535 6.22 -9.08 -8.52
C GLN A 535 5.14 -8.63 -7.51
N ASP A 536 3.96 -8.18 -7.95
CA ASP A 536 2.83 -7.84 -7.07
C ASP A 536 2.37 -9.05 -6.24
N LYS A 537 2.17 -10.22 -6.87
CA LYS A 537 1.87 -11.48 -6.15
C LYS A 537 2.95 -11.83 -5.15
N ARG A 538 4.23 -11.53 -5.42
CA ARG A 538 5.34 -11.77 -4.52
C ARG A 538 5.37 -10.76 -3.37
N VAL A 539 5.08 -9.49 -3.60
CA VAL A 539 4.92 -8.46 -2.55
C VAL A 539 3.79 -8.86 -1.62
N ASN A 540 2.58 -9.15 -2.13
CA ASN A 540 1.44 -9.55 -1.32
C ASN A 540 1.71 -10.82 -0.48
N ARG A 541 2.42 -11.82 -1.04
CA ARG A 541 2.88 -13.00 -0.28
C ARG A 541 3.89 -12.66 0.82
N LEU A 542 4.76 -11.68 0.59
CA LEU A 542 5.75 -11.22 1.58
C LEU A 542 5.11 -10.35 2.67
N GLU A 543 4.18 -9.45 2.34
CA GLU A 543 3.39 -8.65 3.30
C GLU A 543 2.56 -9.58 4.20
N ASN A 544 1.81 -10.53 3.64
CA ASN A 544 1.06 -11.52 4.42
C ASN A 544 1.96 -12.37 5.34
N SER A 545 3.11 -12.82 4.82
CA SER A 545 4.11 -13.58 5.59
C SER A 545 4.71 -12.74 6.72
N LEU A 546 4.97 -11.45 6.50
CA LEU A 546 5.46 -10.51 7.50
C LEU A 546 4.43 -10.32 8.63
N GLY A 547 3.16 -10.09 8.30
CA GLY A 547 2.08 -10.00 9.29
C GLY A 547 1.94 -11.29 10.13
N ASP A 548 2.11 -12.44 9.50
CA ASP A 548 2.16 -13.74 10.17
C ASP A 548 3.38 -13.90 11.10
N PHE A 549 4.55 -13.43 10.69
CA PHE A 549 5.74 -13.41 11.55
C PHE A 549 5.59 -12.42 12.71
N LYS A 550 4.98 -11.24 12.50
CA LYS A 550 4.63 -10.29 13.56
C LYS A 550 3.68 -10.92 14.58
N ARG A 551 2.57 -11.52 14.14
CA ARG A 551 1.62 -12.26 15.01
C ARG A 551 2.31 -13.37 15.81
N LYS A 552 3.12 -14.21 15.14
CA LYS A 552 3.87 -15.29 15.79
C LYS A 552 4.90 -14.77 16.79
N TYR A 553 5.54 -13.63 16.52
CA TYR A 553 6.46 -12.97 17.45
C TYR A 553 5.73 -12.43 18.68
N ARG A 554 4.65 -11.64 18.51
CA ARG A 554 3.84 -11.13 19.63
C ARG A 554 3.37 -12.27 20.55
N ASN A 555 2.86 -13.37 19.97
CA ASN A 555 2.32 -14.47 20.78
C ASN A 555 3.40 -15.37 21.40
N ALA A 556 4.59 -15.46 20.80
CA ALA A 556 5.74 -16.09 21.45
C ALA A 556 6.27 -15.25 22.62
N ASP A 557 6.38 -13.93 22.45
CA ASP A 557 6.89 -13.05 23.49
C ASP A 557 5.86 -12.84 24.62
N ARG A 558 4.56 -12.68 24.33
CA ARG A 558 3.49 -12.71 25.35
C ARG A 558 3.54 -13.99 26.19
N ARG A 559 3.62 -15.17 25.57
CA ARG A 559 3.70 -16.44 26.31
C ARG A 559 4.97 -16.55 27.16
N ARG A 560 6.08 -15.98 26.69
CA ARG A 560 7.31 -15.83 27.48
C ARG A 560 7.07 -14.89 28.67
N GLN A 561 6.56 -13.67 28.44
CA GLN A 561 6.25 -12.68 29.49
C GLN A 561 5.29 -13.26 30.53
N GLN A 562 4.20 -13.94 30.13
CA GLN A 562 3.26 -14.60 31.03
C GLN A 562 3.89 -15.74 31.83
N THR A 563 4.80 -16.51 31.24
CA THR A 563 5.56 -17.56 31.96
C THR A 563 6.49 -16.93 32.99
N GLU A 564 7.19 -15.85 32.62
CA GLU A 564 8.07 -15.08 33.52
C GLU A 564 7.27 -14.41 34.67
N HIS A 565 6.01 -14.01 34.46
CA HIS A 565 5.12 -13.45 35.50
C HIS A 565 4.42 -14.52 36.37
N ARG A 566 4.03 -15.68 35.81
CA ARG A 566 3.45 -16.80 36.58
C ARG A 566 4.49 -17.54 37.44
N ALA A 567 5.79 -17.35 37.20
CA ALA A 567 6.88 -17.99 37.94
C ALA A 567 7.75 -16.99 38.74
N PRO A 568 7.24 -16.41 39.86
CA PRO A 568 8.03 -15.56 40.74
C PRO A 568 9.07 -16.39 41.54
N GLY A 569 10.21 -16.66 40.91
CA GLY A 569 11.44 -17.13 41.57
C GLY A 569 11.67 -18.65 41.62
N THR A 570 11.79 -19.30 40.45
CA THR A 570 12.21 -20.73 40.37
C THR A 570 13.32 -21.06 39.37
N ASP A 571 13.74 -20.13 38.51
CA ASP A 571 14.92 -20.31 37.60
C ASP A 571 16.22 -19.74 38.20
N ASP A 572 16.20 -19.24 39.45
CA ASP A 572 17.38 -18.78 40.21
C ASP A 572 18.02 -19.94 40.99
N ASP A 573 18.41 -20.98 40.25
CA ASP A 573 19.45 -21.91 40.74
C ASP A 573 20.73 -21.09 40.90
N GLY A 574 21.08 -20.80 42.17
CA GLY A 574 22.16 -19.88 42.55
C GLY A 574 23.56 -20.25 42.00
N PRO A 575 24.56 -19.38 42.17
CA PRO A 575 25.80 -19.37 41.40
C PRO A 575 26.46 -20.75 41.25
N TRP A 576 26.45 -21.25 40.01
CA TRP A 576 26.96 -22.56 39.60
C TRP A 576 28.49 -22.58 39.53
N PHE A 577 29.10 -21.40 39.40
CA PHE A 577 30.55 -21.20 39.34
C PHE A 577 31.01 -20.31 40.49
N THR A 578 32.15 -20.65 41.07
CA THR A 578 32.78 -19.87 42.15
C THR A 578 33.52 -18.62 41.66
N ASP A 579 33.85 -18.56 40.35
CA ASP A 579 34.33 -17.35 39.69
C ASP A 579 33.13 -16.60 39.08
N PRO A 580 32.85 -15.34 39.51
CA PRO A 580 31.82 -14.50 38.91
C PRO A 580 31.98 -14.29 37.39
N ALA A 581 33.20 -14.38 36.85
CA ALA A 581 33.46 -14.28 35.42
C ALA A 581 32.94 -15.49 34.64
N ASP A 582 33.17 -16.71 35.14
CA ASP A 582 32.67 -17.94 34.53
C ASP A 582 31.16 -18.10 34.73
N GLN A 583 30.63 -17.66 35.88
CA GLN A 583 29.19 -17.54 36.11
C GLN A 583 28.53 -16.63 35.05
N PHE A 584 29.11 -15.45 34.79
CA PHE A 584 28.60 -14.54 33.76
C PHE A 584 28.74 -15.11 32.33
N ARG A 585 29.86 -15.77 32.01
CA ARG A 585 30.05 -16.46 30.72
C ARG A 585 29.01 -17.55 30.50
N HIS A 586 28.68 -18.30 31.55
CA HIS A 586 27.63 -19.31 31.51
C HIS A 586 26.25 -18.69 31.27
N GLU A 587 25.91 -17.58 31.96
CA GLU A 587 24.67 -16.84 31.74
C GLU A 587 24.52 -16.38 30.28
N VAL A 588 25.56 -15.76 29.70
CA VAL A 588 25.58 -15.32 28.29
C VAL A 588 25.46 -16.50 27.33
N HIS A 589 26.19 -17.59 27.55
CA HIS A 589 26.07 -18.78 26.72
C HIS A 589 24.67 -19.40 26.80
N THR A 590 24.11 -19.53 28.00
CA THR A 590 22.75 -20.07 28.21
C THR A 590 21.67 -19.16 27.62
N ALA A 591 21.83 -17.83 27.69
CA ALA A 591 20.96 -16.87 27.03
C ALA A 591 21.02 -16.97 25.50
N TRP A 592 22.21 -17.13 24.90
CA TRP A 592 22.36 -17.42 23.47
C TRP A 592 21.75 -18.79 23.10
N VAL A 593 21.93 -19.81 23.94
CA VAL A 593 21.36 -21.14 23.72
C VAL A 593 19.84 -21.12 23.72
N ARG A 594 19.21 -20.41 24.67
CA ARG A 594 17.74 -20.27 24.79
C ARG A 594 17.16 -19.29 23.76
N GLY A 595 17.84 -18.18 23.48
CA GLY A 595 17.31 -17.05 22.70
C GLY A 595 17.57 -17.06 21.19
N VAL A 596 18.63 -17.72 20.70
CA VAL A 596 18.88 -17.84 19.25
C VAL A 596 18.28 -19.17 18.74
N PRO A 597 17.36 -19.17 17.75
CA PRO A 597 16.83 -20.40 17.18
C PRO A 597 17.92 -21.30 16.60
N ALA A 598 17.81 -22.63 16.76
CA ALA A 598 18.87 -23.57 16.39
C ALA A 598 19.36 -23.42 14.93
N ALA A 599 18.46 -23.15 13.98
CA ALA A 599 18.81 -22.90 12.58
C ALA A 599 19.60 -21.59 12.33
N GLN A 600 19.47 -20.60 13.23
CA GLN A 600 20.14 -19.29 13.13
C GLN A 600 21.49 -19.26 13.85
N LYS A 601 21.84 -20.27 14.68
CA LYS A 601 23.13 -20.32 15.41
C LYS A 601 24.37 -20.36 14.52
N VAL A 602 24.22 -20.73 13.25
CA VAL A 602 25.29 -20.71 12.24
C VAL A 602 25.52 -19.30 11.67
N SER A 603 24.46 -18.48 11.52
CA SER A 603 24.55 -17.10 11.02
C SER A 603 24.67 -16.06 12.13
N LEU A 604 24.32 -16.41 13.36
CA LEU A 604 24.48 -15.61 14.58
C LEU A 604 25.27 -16.40 15.64
N PRO A 605 26.55 -16.75 15.38
CA PRO A 605 27.40 -17.41 16.37
C PRO A 605 27.71 -16.47 17.54
N LEU A 606 27.88 -17.05 18.73
CA LEU A 606 28.47 -16.33 19.86
C LEU A 606 29.98 -16.29 19.66
N HIS A 607 30.50 -15.15 19.18
CA HIS A 607 31.93 -14.92 19.01
C HIS A 607 32.68 -14.87 20.35
N ASP A 608 34.00 -15.03 20.32
CA ASP A 608 34.83 -14.84 21.51
C ASP A 608 34.79 -13.37 21.98
N TYR A 609 34.70 -13.17 23.29
CA TYR A 609 34.67 -11.86 23.92
C TYR A 609 35.41 -11.87 25.27
N THR A 610 35.94 -10.73 25.66
CA THR A 610 36.62 -10.53 26.95
C THR A 610 35.78 -9.69 27.90
N LEU A 611 36.09 -9.80 29.20
CA LEU A 611 35.53 -8.96 30.25
C LEU A 611 36.61 -7.97 30.70
N GLY A 612 36.34 -6.68 30.60
CA GLY A 612 37.16 -5.62 31.18
C GLY A 612 37.16 -5.69 32.71
N SER A 613 38.20 -5.17 33.35
CA SER A 613 38.39 -5.29 34.81
C SER A 613 37.26 -4.66 35.64
N ALA A 614 36.65 -3.57 35.16
CA ALA A 614 35.53 -2.90 35.81
C ALA A 614 34.15 -3.54 35.51
N PHE A 615 34.07 -4.47 34.55
CA PHE A 615 32.79 -4.92 34.01
C PHE A 615 31.93 -5.64 35.06
N LEU A 616 32.48 -6.62 35.75
CA LEU A 616 31.73 -7.45 36.70
C LEU A 616 31.26 -6.64 37.92
N ASP A 617 32.08 -5.70 38.41
CA ASP A 617 31.72 -4.79 39.49
C ASP A 617 30.60 -3.83 39.07
N SER A 618 30.62 -3.36 37.82
CA SER A 618 29.57 -2.48 37.28
C SER A 618 28.18 -3.14 37.16
N LEU A 619 28.10 -4.47 37.20
CA LEU A 619 26.82 -5.21 37.24
C LEU A 619 26.02 -4.97 38.54
N ALA A 620 26.64 -4.38 39.57
CA ALA A 620 25.97 -3.96 40.80
C ALA A 620 25.16 -2.66 40.66
N LEU A 621 25.23 -1.96 39.51
CA LEU A 621 24.51 -0.70 39.29
C LEU A 621 22.98 -0.90 39.33
N PRO A 622 22.26 -0.34 40.32
CA PRO A 622 20.81 -0.55 40.43
C PRO A 622 20.05 0.12 39.28
N GLY A 623 18.87 -0.42 38.96
CA GLY A 623 17.96 0.14 37.95
C GLY A 623 17.95 -0.60 36.61
N VAL A 624 18.76 -1.65 36.44
CA VAL A 624 18.68 -2.59 35.30
C VAL A 624 18.83 -4.02 35.83
N SER A 625 18.14 -5.00 35.22
CA SER A 625 18.25 -6.40 35.64
C SER A 625 19.48 -7.08 34.99
N ARG A 626 20.13 -7.98 35.74
CA ARG A 626 21.28 -8.77 35.24
C ARG A 626 20.93 -9.53 33.97
N ARG A 627 19.70 -10.08 33.86
CA ARG A 627 19.17 -10.70 32.63
C ARG A 627 19.19 -9.74 31.43
N LYS A 628 18.73 -8.49 31.57
CA LYS A 628 18.69 -7.52 30.46
C LYS A 628 20.10 -7.18 29.96
N ILE A 629 21.08 -7.12 30.86
CA ILE A 629 22.49 -6.94 30.52
C ILE A 629 23.00 -8.15 29.73
N VAL A 630 22.76 -9.38 30.22
CA VAL A 630 23.14 -10.64 29.57
C VAL A 630 22.52 -10.78 28.17
N GLU A 631 21.22 -10.50 28.02
CA GLU A 631 20.53 -10.51 26.71
C GLU A 631 21.12 -9.47 25.74
N THR A 632 21.44 -8.27 26.24
CA THR A 632 22.08 -7.21 25.43
C THR A 632 23.51 -7.59 25.02
N VAL A 633 24.26 -8.24 25.91
CA VAL A 633 25.60 -8.79 25.60
C VAL A 633 25.52 -9.83 24.49
N VAL A 634 24.52 -10.73 24.49
CA VAL A 634 24.32 -11.66 23.37
C VAL A 634 24.11 -10.89 22.06
N HIS A 635 23.31 -9.83 22.04
CA HIS A 635 23.10 -9.01 20.83
C HIS A 635 24.36 -8.27 20.37
N VAL A 636 25.21 -7.79 21.29
CA VAL A 636 26.51 -7.17 20.97
C VAL A 636 27.47 -8.21 20.38
N VAL A 637 27.64 -9.35 21.07
CA VAL A 637 28.60 -10.41 20.68
C VAL A 637 28.18 -11.15 19.41
N THR A 638 26.89 -11.29 19.10
CA THR A 638 26.43 -11.78 17.80
C THR A 638 26.45 -10.70 16.70
N GLY A 639 26.93 -9.48 16.98
CA GLY A 639 27.00 -8.35 16.04
C GLY A 639 25.66 -7.67 15.70
N ARG A 640 24.54 -8.16 16.25
CA ARG A 640 23.17 -7.80 15.87
C ARG A 640 22.65 -6.53 16.59
N ALA A 641 23.39 -5.98 17.54
CA ALA A 641 23.00 -4.79 18.29
C ALA A 641 22.75 -3.54 17.42
N ALA A 642 23.32 -3.49 16.20
CA ALA A 642 23.05 -2.42 15.22
C ALA A 642 21.67 -2.52 14.58
N ASP A 643 21.12 -3.73 14.44
CA ASP A 643 19.85 -4.01 13.75
C ASP A 643 18.61 -3.86 14.66
N ILE A 644 18.84 -3.56 15.95
CA ILE A 644 17.80 -3.53 16.99
C ILE A 644 17.54 -2.07 17.38
N ASN A 645 16.48 -1.49 16.82
CA ASN A 645 16.10 -0.07 16.99
C ASN A 645 15.94 0.38 18.46
N GLY A 646 15.65 -0.54 19.38
CA GLY A 646 15.57 -0.25 20.82
C GLY A 646 16.93 -0.10 21.51
N LEU A 647 18.00 -0.71 20.98
CA LEU A 647 19.33 -0.71 21.60
C LEU A 647 20.17 0.55 21.32
N GLN A 648 19.79 1.39 20.36
CA GLN A 648 20.41 2.72 20.10
C GLN A 648 21.96 2.69 20.09
N LEU A 649 22.55 1.80 19.29
CA LEU A 649 24.00 1.63 19.23
C LEU A 649 24.71 2.88 18.66
N HIS A 650 25.61 3.47 19.43
CA HIS A 650 26.35 4.68 19.06
C HIS A 650 27.84 4.62 19.43
N PRO A 651 28.73 5.25 18.64
CA PRO A 651 30.10 5.54 19.07
C PRO A 651 30.11 6.32 20.40
N LEU A 652 30.90 5.87 21.38
CA LEU A 652 31.17 6.65 22.58
C LEU A 652 32.11 7.80 22.22
N ARG A 653 31.81 9.01 22.67
CA ARG A 653 32.61 10.23 22.44
C ARG A 653 33.19 10.72 23.77
N THR A 654 34.24 11.54 23.70
CA THR A 654 34.84 12.21 24.87
C THR A 654 33.86 13.05 25.67
N ASP A 655 32.85 13.56 24.99
CA ASP A 655 31.77 14.44 25.47
C ASP A 655 30.59 14.35 24.48
N ASP A 656 29.40 14.80 24.86
CA ASP A 656 28.20 14.74 24.01
C ASP A 656 28.17 15.79 22.87
N GLY A 657 29.29 16.49 22.60
CA GLY A 657 29.43 17.34 21.42
C GLY A 657 29.29 16.55 20.12
N GLY A 658 28.41 16.97 19.22
CA GLY A 658 28.13 16.26 17.97
C GLY A 658 29.35 16.09 17.04
N GLY A 659 30.33 16.99 17.15
CA GLY A 659 31.61 16.93 16.41
C GLY A 659 32.76 16.26 17.17
N SER A 660 32.54 15.80 18.40
CA SER A 660 33.61 15.32 19.29
C SER A 660 34.11 13.92 18.91
N PRO A 661 35.40 13.62 19.10
CA PRO A 661 36.02 12.39 18.61
C PRO A 661 35.46 11.15 19.32
N GLN A 662 35.38 10.04 18.59
CA GLN A 662 35.12 8.74 19.20
C GLN A 662 36.27 8.35 20.12
N VAL A 663 35.95 7.84 21.31
CA VAL A 663 36.91 7.31 22.27
C VAL A 663 37.64 6.11 21.65
N ARG A 664 38.98 6.18 21.64
CA ARG A 664 39.89 5.17 21.09
C ARG A 664 40.99 4.86 22.09
N ARG A 665 41.45 3.61 22.08
CA ARG A 665 42.57 3.10 22.88
C ARG A 665 43.81 2.95 21.98
N ASP A 666 45.00 2.93 22.59
CA ASP A 666 46.28 2.94 21.87
C ASP A 666 46.52 1.67 21.01
N ASP A 667 45.80 0.58 21.28
CA ASP A 667 45.77 -0.63 20.45
C ASP A 667 44.91 -0.49 19.19
N GLY A 668 44.23 0.65 19.01
CA GLY A 668 43.30 0.92 17.91
C GLY A 668 41.86 0.49 18.20
N ALA A 669 41.55 -0.05 19.38
CA ALA A 669 40.17 -0.39 19.73
C ALA A 669 39.28 0.87 19.81
N THR A 670 38.01 0.71 19.43
CA THR A 670 37.02 1.79 19.39
C THR A 670 35.94 1.54 20.43
N CYS A 671 35.56 2.55 21.23
CA CYS A 671 34.51 2.38 22.24
C CYS A 671 33.12 2.71 21.69
N TRP A 672 32.13 1.94 22.12
CA TRP A 672 30.73 2.00 21.71
C TRP A 672 29.82 1.97 22.93
N ARG A 673 28.75 2.78 22.92
CA ARG A 673 27.68 2.78 23.92
C ARG A 673 26.40 2.21 23.31
N VAL A 674 25.76 1.29 24.03
CA VAL A 674 24.48 0.68 23.66
C VAL A 674 23.49 0.86 24.82
N SER A 675 22.26 1.27 24.53
CA SER A 675 21.24 1.57 25.53
C SER A 675 20.61 0.29 26.09
N LEU A 676 20.60 0.15 27.41
CA LEU A 676 19.86 -0.91 28.12
C LEU A 676 18.42 -0.48 28.46
N GLN A 677 18.18 0.83 28.46
CA GLN A 677 16.89 1.50 28.66
C GLN A 677 16.76 2.68 27.69
N ALA A 678 15.54 2.92 27.20
CA ALA A 678 15.20 4.10 26.40
C ALA A 678 14.41 5.13 27.23
N ASN A 679 14.38 6.39 26.78
CA ASN A 679 13.47 7.46 27.23
C ASN A 679 13.38 7.71 28.77
N THR A 680 14.35 7.25 29.54
CA THR A 680 14.36 7.26 31.02
C THR A 680 15.45 8.21 31.54
N PRO A 681 15.17 9.08 32.54
CA PRO A 681 16.20 9.89 33.19
C PRO A 681 17.30 9.01 33.82
N ALA A 682 18.57 9.31 33.52
CA ALA A 682 19.73 8.48 33.87
C ALA A 682 19.62 7.02 33.37
N ALA A 683 18.96 6.78 32.23
CA ALA A 683 18.92 5.47 31.55
C ALA A 683 20.29 4.77 31.52
N ARG A 684 20.30 3.46 31.79
CA ARG A 684 21.54 2.69 31.83
C ARG A 684 22.02 2.34 30.41
N ARG A 685 23.34 2.31 30.22
CA ARG A 685 24.04 1.96 28.99
C ARG A 685 25.13 0.93 29.29
N LEU A 686 25.41 0.07 28.31
CA LEU A 686 26.57 -0.81 28.28
C LEU A 686 27.65 -0.16 27.40
N HIS A 687 28.86 -0.01 27.93
CA HIS A 687 30.05 0.38 27.19
C HIS A 687 30.86 -0.85 26.83
N TYR A 688 31.30 -0.94 25.57
CA TYR A 688 32.17 -2.01 25.10
C TYR A 688 33.18 -1.50 24.08
N TRP A 689 34.35 -2.12 24.05
CA TRP A 689 35.36 -1.90 23.04
C TRP A 689 35.19 -2.90 21.90
N ARG A 690 35.27 -2.41 20.66
CA ARG A 690 35.43 -3.23 19.47
C ARG A 690 36.91 -3.21 19.07
N LEU A 691 37.54 -4.38 19.10
CA LEU A 691 38.96 -4.55 18.81
C LEU A 691 39.24 -4.57 17.29
N PRO A 692 40.49 -4.30 16.85
CA PRO A 692 40.84 -4.28 15.42
C PRO A 692 40.73 -5.63 14.70
N ASP A 693 40.77 -6.74 15.44
CA ASP A 693 40.58 -8.10 14.92
C ASP A 693 39.09 -8.48 14.71
N GLY A 694 38.16 -7.62 15.18
CA GLY A 694 36.73 -7.84 15.15
C GLY A 694 36.14 -8.34 16.47
N GLY A 695 36.96 -8.66 17.48
CA GLY A 695 36.53 -9.07 18.80
C GLY A 695 35.83 -7.97 19.60
N CYS A 696 35.20 -8.36 20.70
CA CYS A 696 34.52 -7.45 21.64
C CYS A 696 35.04 -7.61 23.07
N GLU A 697 35.25 -6.50 23.76
CA GLU A 697 35.64 -6.44 25.17
C GLU A 697 34.58 -5.64 25.93
N LEU A 698 33.85 -6.29 26.83
CA LEU A 698 32.78 -5.67 27.60
C LEU A 698 33.41 -4.81 28.71
N SER A 699 33.16 -3.50 28.72
CA SER A 699 33.94 -2.56 29.53
C SER A 699 33.25 -2.25 30.86
N ARG A 700 32.04 -1.69 30.84
CA ARG A 700 31.24 -1.33 32.03
C ARG A 700 29.76 -1.11 31.72
N VAL A 701 28.90 -1.19 32.73
CA VAL A 701 27.51 -0.74 32.71
C VAL A 701 27.38 0.54 33.54
N VAL A 702 26.86 1.61 32.95
CA VAL A 702 26.87 2.98 33.49
C VAL A 702 25.57 3.74 33.19
N VAL A 703 25.44 4.97 33.70
CA VAL A 703 24.33 5.90 33.36
C VAL A 703 24.65 6.69 32.08
N HIS A 704 23.63 7.25 31.42
CA HIS A 704 23.78 7.83 30.08
C HIS A 704 24.78 9.01 29.95
N ASP A 705 25.05 9.74 31.05
CA ASP A 705 25.97 10.89 31.11
C ASP A 705 27.43 10.50 31.36
N ASP A 706 27.70 9.23 31.68
CA ASP A 706 29.06 8.74 31.85
C ASP A 706 29.71 8.59 30.45
N THR A 707 30.87 9.22 30.26
CA THR A 707 31.69 9.10 29.04
C THR A 707 32.98 8.32 29.26
N GLU A 708 33.21 7.77 30.45
CA GLU A 708 34.37 6.94 30.73
C GLU A 708 34.17 5.52 30.14
N PRO A 709 35.13 5.00 29.35
CA PRO A 709 34.98 3.73 28.65
C PRO A 709 35.27 2.53 29.56
#